data_AF-A0A529TY90-F1
#
_entry.id   AF-A0A529TY90-F1
#
_cell.length_a   1.000
_cell.length_b   1.000
_cell.length_c   1.000
_cell.angle_alpha   90.00
_cell.angle_beta   90.00
_cell.angle_gamma   90.00
#
_symmetry.space_group_name_H-M   'P 1'
#
loop_
_entity.id
_entity.type
_entity.pdbx_description
1 polymer ?
#
loop_
_entity_poly.entity_id
_entity_poly.type
_entity_poly.pdbx_seq_one_letter_code
_entity_poly.pdbx_strand_id
1 'polypeptide(L)'
;MNQEVMNLFNPQAPAQVFDSIRISLASPEKILSWSFGEIKKPETINYRTFKPERDGLFCARIFGPIKDYECLCGKYKRMKYKGVICEKCGVEVTLSRVRRERMGHIELAAPVAHIWFLKSLPSRIGTLLDMTLKDIERVLYFENYIVTEPGLTALKENQLLSEEEYMLAVDEYGEDSFTAMIGAEAIHDLLAGMDLEKIAGDLRSELASTTSELKQKKYLKRLKVVENFMESGNRPEWMIMKVVPVIPPDLRPLVPLDGGRFATSDLNDLYRRVINRNNRLKRLIELRAPGIIVRNEKRMLQEAVDALFDNGRRGRVITGANKRPLKSLSDMLKGKQGRFRQNLLGKRVDYSGRSVIVTGPELKLHQCGLPKKMALELFKPFIYARLDAKGFSSTVKQAKKLVEKERPEVWDILDEVIREHPVLLNRAPTLHRLGIQAFEPTLIEGKAIQLHPLVCTAFNADFDGDQMAVHVPLSLEAQLEARVLMMSTNNILHPASGAPIIVPSQDMVLGLYYLSIVNQNEPGEGMVFADMGELQHALETKAVTLHAKIKGRFRTVDAEGNVVSKIYDTTPGRMIIGELLPKNVNVPYETANQEMTKKNISKMIDTVYRHCGQKETVIFCDRIMALGFAHACRAGISFGKDDMLIPDTKLKLVSDTEALAKEYEQQYNDGLITQGEKYNKVVDAWAKCSEKVADEMMARIKAVEFEDNGRQKPMNSIYMMSHSGARGSPTQMRQLAGMRGLMAKPSGEIIETPIISNFKEGLTVLEYFNSTHGARKGLADTALKTANSGYLTRRLVDVAQDCIVNSVDCGTDKGLTMQPIVDAGQIVASVGQRVLGRTALDDINHPVTGDLLVKAGKLMDERDVEQIEKAGVQSVRIRSALTCEVRTGVCAVCYGR
;
A
#
# COMPACT_ATOMS: atom_id res chain seq x y z
N MET A 1 -42.82 35.00 -14.64
CA MET A 1 -42.49 36.36 -15.14
C MET A 1 -41.03 36.38 -15.51
N ASN A 2 -40.76 36.80 -16.75
CA ASN A 2 -39.47 36.72 -17.42
C ASN A 2 -38.57 37.91 -17.02
N GLN A 3 -37.37 37.63 -16.51
CA GLN A 3 -36.21 38.53 -16.59
C GLN A 3 -34.91 37.77 -16.27
N GLU A 4 -34.62 36.71 -17.01
CA GLU A 4 -33.26 36.15 -17.08
C GLU A 4 -32.89 35.97 -18.55
N VAL A 5 -32.71 37.09 -19.25
CA VAL A 5 -32.12 37.09 -20.58
C VAL A 5 -30.98 38.11 -20.60
N MET A 6 -29.79 37.60 -20.93
CA MET A 6 -28.54 38.30 -21.29
C MET A 6 -27.61 38.74 -20.15
N ASN A 7 -26.67 37.85 -19.80
CA ASN A 7 -25.31 38.26 -19.44
C ASN A 7 -24.31 37.38 -20.20
N LEU A 8 -23.95 37.80 -21.42
CA LEU A 8 -23.03 37.12 -22.33
C LEU A 8 -21.55 37.18 -21.89
N PHE A 9 -21.22 37.95 -20.85
CA PHE A 9 -19.86 38.24 -20.41
C PHE A 9 -19.54 37.85 -18.96
N ASN A 10 -20.36 37.00 -18.31
CA ASN A 10 -19.96 36.54 -16.99
C ASN A 10 -18.73 35.60 -17.15
N PRO A 11 -17.58 35.86 -16.51
CA PRO A 11 -16.53 34.86 -16.37
C PRO A 11 -17.17 33.57 -15.85
N GLN A 12 -16.72 32.41 -16.35
CA GLN A 12 -17.17 31.12 -15.85
C GLN A 12 -17.29 31.20 -14.33
N ALA A 13 -18.50 30.98 -13.79
CA ALA A 13 -18.70 31.02 -12.35
C ALA A 13 -17.58 30.18 -11.72
N PRO A 14 -16.72 30.76 -10.86
CA PRO A 14 -15.60 30.04 -10.29
C PRO A 14 -16.16 28.77 -9.65
N ALA A 15 -15.49 27.64 -9.89
CA ALA A 15 -15.88 26.38 -9.28
C ALA A 15 -16.00 26.64 -7.77
N GLN A 16 -17.21 26.50 -7.22
CA GLN A 16 -17.46 26.75 -5.80
C GLN A 16 -16.58 25.78 -5.01
N VAL A 17 -15.58 26.33 -4.34
CA VAL A 17 -14.76 25.57 -3.39
C VAL A 17 -15.67 25.26 -2.21
N PHE A 18 -15.79 23.98 -1.88
CA PHE A 18 -16.62 23.51 -0.77
C PHE A 18 -15.71 22.92 0.31
N ASP A 19 -15.99 23.24 1.57
CA ASP A 19 -15.22 22.74 2.72
C ASP A 19 -15.85 21.49 3.34
N SER A 20 -17.14 21.24 3.07
CA SER A 20 -17.88 20.12 3.63
C SER A 20 -18.76 19.43 2.60
N ILE A 21 -18.99 18.13 2.82
CA ILE A 21 -19.88 17.30 2.00
C ILE A 21 -20.97 16.76 2.92
N ARG A 22 -22.24 16.94 2.53
CA ARG A 22 -23.40 16.36 3.21
C ARG A 22 -24.07 15.30 2.34
N ILE A 23 -24.51 14.21 2.95
CA ILE A 23 -25.38 13.20 2.33
C ILE A 23 -26.76 13.23 2.99
N SER A 24 -27.82 13.11 2.20
CA SER A 24 -29.22 13.07 2.68
C SER A 24 -30.07 12.24 1.73
N LEU A 25 -31.26 11.82 2.19
CA LEU A 25 -32.27 11.22 1.32
C LEU A 25 -32.75 12.27 0.30
N ALA A 26 -33.05 11.81 -0.91
CA ALA A 26 -33.59 12.65 -1.97
C ALA A 26 -35.11 12.49 -2.02
N SER A 27 -35.84 13.59 -1.81
CA SER A 27 -37.28 13.61 -2.02
C SER A 27 -37.62 13.45 -3.52
N PRO A 28 -38.82 12.98 -3.88
CA PRO A 28 -39.24 12.90 -5.27
C PRO A 28 -39.14 14.24 -6.01
N GLU A 29 -39.53 15.33 -5.34
CA GLU A 29 -39.41 16.70 -5.87
C GLU A 29 -37.95 17.10 -6.14
N LYS A 30 -37.03 16.71 -5.24
CA LYS A 30 -35.60 16.97 -5.41
C LYS A 30 -35.03 16.17 -6.59
N ILE A 31 -35.47 14.91 -6.78
CA ILE A 31 -35.09 14.10 -7.94
C ILE A 31 -35.58 14.76 -9.24
N LEU A 32 -36.80 15.30 -9.25
CA LEU A 32 -37.33 16.04 -10.40
C LEU A 32 -36.53 17.32 -10.68
N SER A 33 -36.09 18.04 -9.63
CA SER A 33 -35.26 19.25 -9.78
C SER A 33 -33.92 19.00 -10.46
N TRP A 34 -33.35 17.79 -10.31
CA TRP A 34 -32.11 17.39 -10.99
C TRP A 34 -32.33 16.98 -12.44
N SER A 35 -33.58 16.70 -12.81
CA SER A 35 -33.88 16.11 -14.09
C SER A 35 -34.13 17.16 -15.17
N PHE A 36 -33.51 16.93 -16.33
CA PHE A 36 -33.75 17.72 -17.53
C PHE A 36 -34.84 17.14 -18.44
N GLY A 37 -35.46 16.02 -18.03
CA GLY A 37 -36.56 15.40 -18.78
C GLY A 37 -36.81 13.94 -18.40
N GLU A 38 -38.06 13.53 -18.65
CA GLU A 38 -38.53 12.16 -18.41
C GLU A 38 -38.15 11.22 -19.56
N ILE A 39 -37.68 10.01 -19.23
CA ILE A 39 -37.37 8.97 -20.21
C ILE A 39 -38.57 8.03 -20.32
N LYS A 40 -39.23 8.08 -21.48
CA LYS A 40 -40.44 7.30 -21.76
C LYS A 40 -40.14 6.00 -22.50
N LYS A 41 -39.12 5.99 -23.35
CA LYS A 41 -38.82 4.86 -24.23
C LYS A 41 -37.57 4.08 -23.79
N PRO A 42 -37.58 2.75 -23.93
CA PRO A 42 -36.43 1.88 -23.66
C PRO A 42 -35.33 1.97 -24.73
N GLU A 43 -35.63 2.63 -25.85
CA GLU A 43 -34.77 2.74 -27.02
C GLU A 43 -33.50 3.54 -26.71
N THR A 44 -32.39 3.17 -27.34
CA THR A 44 -31.08 3.83 -27.15
C THR A 44 -30.73 4.70 -28.35
N ILE A 45 -30.34 4.05 -29.45
CA ILE A 45 -29.96 4.68 -30.71
C ILE A 45 -30.70 4.00 -31.86
N ASN A 46 -30.86 4.74 -32.95
CA ASN A 46 -31.40 4.22 -34.18
C ASN A 46 -30.40 3.24 -34.83
N TYR A 47 -30.86 2.05 -35.20
CA TYR A 47 -30.00 1.01 -35.75
C TYR A 47 -29.38 1.33 -37.12
N ARG A 48 -29.97 2.24 -37.92
CA ARG A 48 -29.44 2.65 -39.23
C ARG A 48 -28.55 3.88 -39.14
N THR A 49 -29.02 4.91 -38.42
CA THR A 49 -28.34 6.22 -38.40
C THR A 49 -27.41 6.42 -37.22
N PHE A 50 -27.45 5.52 -36.23
CA PHE A 50 -26.76 5.61 -34.95
C PHE A 50 -27.03 6.90 -34.16
N LYS A 51 -28.07 7.64 -34.55
CA LYS A 51 -28.53 8.84 -33.83
C LYS A 51 -29.36 8.42 -32.61
N PRO A 52 -29.25 9.15 -31.48
CA PRO A 52 -30.08 8.89 -30.32
C PRO A 52 -31.57 9.05 -30.63
N GLU A 53 -32.36 8.14 -30.09
CA GLU A 53 -33.81 8.18 -30.23
C GLU A 53 -34.45 9.25 -29.33
N ARG A 54 -35.61 9.75 -29.76
CA ARG A 54 -36.37 10.74 -28.99
C ARG A 54 -36.99 10.07 -27.77
N ASP A 55 -36.82 10.71 -26.61
CA ASP A 55 -37.32 10.24 -25.29
C ASP A 55 -36.77 8.88 -24.85
N GLY A 56 -35.69 8.42 -25.50
CA GLY A 56 -34.95 7.23 -25.15
C GLY A 56 -33.81 7.49 -24.17
N LEU A 57 -33.09 6.43 -23.81
CA LEU A 57 -31.99 6.46 -22.83
C LEU A 57 -30.80 7.33 -23.22
N PHE A 58 -30.65 7.71 -24.50
CA PHE A 58 -29.55 8.55 -24.99
C PHE A 58 -30.03 9.89 -25.55
N CYS A 59 -31.31 10.24 -25.34
CA CYS A 59 -31.98 11.37 -25.97
C CYS A 59 -31.18 12.68 -25.88
N ALA A 60 -30.92 13.31 -27.03
CA ALA A 60 -30.19 14.57 -27.08
C ALA A 60 -30.97 15.76 -26.50
N ARG A 61 -32.30 15.68 -26.46
CA ARG A 61 -33.15 16.72 -25.85
C ARG A 61 -32.94 16.80 -24.33
N ILE A 62 -32.87 15.63 -23.68
CA ILE A 62 -32.75 15.51 -22.22
C ILE A 62 -31.30 15.75 -21.80
N PHE A 63 -30.36 15.03 -22.41
CA PHE A 63 -28.97 15.01 -21.95
C PHE A 63 -28.08 16.07 -22.62
N GLY A 64 -28.48 16.64 -23.75
CA GLY A 64 -27.70 17.62 -24.51
C GLY A 64 -27.11 17.09 -25.84
N PRO A 65 -26.39 17.95 -26.58
CA PRO A 65 -25.92 17.66 -27.94
C PRO A 65 -24.73 16.69 -27.99
N ILE A 66 -24.63 15.89 -29.07
CA ILE A 66 -23.54 14.92 -29.27
C ILE A 66 -22.24 15.62 -29.68
N LYS A 67 -22.35 16.70 -30.45
CA LYS A 67 -21.23 17.50 -30.95
C LYS A 67 -21.29 18.89 -30.36
N ASP A 68 -20.12 19.49 -30.13
CA ASP A 68 -20.04 20.83 -29.56
C ASP A 68 -20.68 21.86 -30.47
N TYR A 69 -21.57 22.68 -29.91
CA TYR A 69 -22.27 23.76 -30.61
C TYR A 69 -23.02 23.32 -31.88
N GLU A 70 -23.55 22.10 -31.89
CA GLU A 70 -24.35 21.56 -32.99
C GLU A 70 -25.60 20.83 -32.48
N CYS A 71 -26.77 21.20 -32.99
CA CYS A 71 -28.02 20.49 -32.70
C CYS A 71 -28.10 19.14 -33.45
N LEU A 72 -28.92 18.19 -32.96
CA LEU A 72 -29.00 16.83 -33.52
C LEU A 72 -29.41 16.78 -35.01
N CYS A 73 -30.28 17.70 -35.45
CA CYS A 73 -30.72 17.77 -36.85
C CYS A 73 -29.76 18.53 -37.76
N GLY A 74 -28.78 19.25 -37.21
CA GLY A 74 -27.83 20.07 -37.97
C GLY A 74 -28.38 21.41 -38.50
N LYS A 75 -29.59 21.84 -38.13
CA LYS A 75 -30.15 23.17 -38.50
C LYS A 75 -29.28 24.30 -37.93
N TYR A 76 -29.00 24.24 -36.63
CA TYR A 76 -28.14 25.18 -35.93
C TYR A 76 -26.76 24.55 -35.71
N LYS A 77 -25.73 25.21 -36.26
CA LYS A 77 -24.31 24.86 -36.16
C LYS A 77 -23.49 26.10 -35.86
N ARG A 78 -22.35 25.91 -35.19
CA ARG A 78 -21.36 26.94 -34.79
C ARG A 78 -21.76 27.68 -33.52
N MET A 79 -20.76 28.29 -32.88
CA MET A 79 -20.88 29.03 -31.60
C MET A 79 -21.91 30.16 -31.61
N LYS A 80 -22.24 30.75 -32.76
CA LYS A 80 -23.18 31.88 -32.85
C LYS A 80 -24.59 31.57 -32.32
N TYR A 81 -24.99 30.31 -32.31
CA TYR A 81 -26.31 29.88 -31.82
C TYR A 81 -26.24 29.28 -30.41
N LYS A 82 -25.18 29.57 -29.64
CA LYS A 82 -25.03 29.07 -28.27
C LYS A 82 -26.25 29.44 -27.43
N GLY A 83 -26.83 28.46 -26.74
CA GLY A 83 -28.01 28.64 -25.89
C GLY A 83 -29.36 28.65 -26.64
N VAL A 84 -29.36 28.57 -27.98
CA VAL A 84 -30.60 28.47 -28.76
C VAL A 84 -31.10 27.03 -28.72
N ILE A 85 -32.38 26.84 -28.38
CA ILE A 85 -33.08 25.55 -28.44
C ILE A 85 -33.63 25.35 -29.84
N CYS A 86 -33.26 24.25 -30.50
CA CYS A 86 -33.69 23.99 -31.86
C CYS A 86 -35.19 23.62 -31.94
N GLU A 87 -35.98 24.35 -32.72
CA GLU A 87 -37.42 24.06 -32.94
C GLU A 87 -37.70 22.64 -33.48
N LYS A 88 -36.81 22.10 -34.33
CA LYS A 88 -37.03 20.80 -34.99
C LYS A 88 -36.77 19.62 -34.06
N CYS A 89 -35.69 19.66 -33.28
CA CYS A 89 -35.25 18.53 -32.47
C CYS A 89 -35.33 18.78 -30.95
N GLY A 90 -35.64 20.00 -30.52
CA GLY A 90 -35.68 20.41 -29.11
C GLY A 90 -34.31 20.37 -28.41
N VAL A 91 -33.21 20.28 -29.15
CA VAL A 91 -31.86 20.17 -28.58
C VAL A 91 -31.27 21.57 -28.44
N GLU A 92 -30.78 21.86 -27.24
CA GLU A 92 -30.03 23.07 -26.92
C GLU A 92 -28.62 23.01 -27.50
N VAL A 93 -28.16 24.11 -28.10
CA VAL A 93 -26.83 24.22 -28.69
C VAL A 93 -25.81 24.63 -27.62
N THR A 94 -25.15 23.65 -27.02
CA THR A 94 -24.11 23.80 -25.98
C THR A 94 -22.90 22.90 -26.25
N LEU A 95 -21.96 22.86 -25.31
CA LEU A 95 -20.89 21.86 -25.29
C LEU A 95 -21.48 20.46 -25.07
N SER A 96 -20.88 19.45 -25.67
CA SER A 96 -21.24 18.03 -25.48
C SER A 96 -20.97 17.53 -24.06
N ARG A 97 -20.02 18.14 -23.34
CA ARG A 97 -19.68 17.82 -21.94
C ARG A 97 -20.89 17.78 -21.00
N VAL A 98 -21.93 18.59 -21.27
CA VAL A 98 -23.15 18.60 -20.46
C VAL A 98 -23.85 17.23 -20.42
N ARG A 99 -23.63 16.36 -21.43
CA ARG A 99 -24.14 14.98 -21.47
C ARG A 99 -23.57 14.08 -20.40
N ARG A 100 -22.48 14.49 -19.74
CA ARG A 100 -21.91 13.81 -18.58
C ARG A 100 -22.47 14.32 -17.25
N GLU A 101 -23.14 15.47 -17.26
CA GLU A 101 -23.60 16.19 -16.06
C GLU A 101 -25.13 16.13 -15.91
N ARG A 102 -25.90 16.25 -17.00
CA ARG A 102 -27.37 16.26 -16.97
C ARG A 102 -27.97 14.90 -16.64
N MET A 103 -28.91 14.86 -15.68
CA MET A 103 -29.65 13.66 -15.30
C MET A 103 -31.03 13.60 -15.96
N GLY A 104 -31.53 12.38 -16.15
CA GLY A 104 -32.92 12.11 -16.52
C GLY A 104 -33.70 11.54 -15.33
N HIS A 105 -35.00 11.33 -15.48
CA HIS A 105 -35.79 10.57 -14.51
C HIS A 105 -36.78 9.63 -15.19
N ILE A 106 -37.26 8.65 -14.44
CA ILE A 106 -38.36 7.75 -14.80
C ILE A 106 -39.41 7.88 -13.70
N GLU A 107 -40.62 8.27 -14.08
CA GLU A 107 -41.78 8.26 -13.19
C GLU A 107 -42.36 6.84 -13.14
N LEU A 108 -42.38 6.25 -11.94
CA LEU A 108 -42.88 4.90 -11.74
C LEU A 108 -44.41 4.88 -11.68
N ALA A 109 -45.02 3.86 -12.28
CA ALA A 109 -46.47 3.66 -12.28
C ALA A 109 -47.00 3.19 -10.91
N ALA A 110 -46.15 2.56 -10.11
CA ALA A 110 -46.43 2.20 -8.73
C ALA A 110 -45.18 2.51 -7.87
N PRO A 111 -45.34 2.92 -6.60
CA PRO A 111 -44.24 3.08 -5.67
C PRO A 111 -43.41 1.79 -5.55
N VAL A 112 -42.10 1.94 -5.36
CA VAL A 112 -41.14 0.84 -5.25
C VAL A 112 -40.25 1.04 -4.03
N ALA A 113 -40.15 0.03 -3.17
CA ALA A 113 -39.28 0.10 -2.00
C ALA A 113 -37.81 0.13 -2.41
N HIS A 114 -37.01 1.01 -1.83
CA HIS A 114 -35.58 1.05 -2.14
C HIS A 114 -34.83 -0.09 -1.42
N ILE A 115 -34.20 -0.99 -2.20
CA ILE A 115 -33.54 -2.20 -1.71
C ILE A 115 -32.54 -1.98 -0.56
N TRP A 116 -31.77 -0.88 -0.57
CA TRP A 116 -30.82 -0.59 0.52
C TRP A 116 -31.50 -0.42 1.89
N PHE A 117 -32.63 0.28 1.99
CA PHE A 117 -33.30 0.48 3.28
C PHE A 117 -34.08 -0.74 3.74
N LEU A 118 -34.52 -1.56 2.78
CA LEU A 118 -35.21 -2.83 3.04
C LEU A 118 -34.23 -3.94 3.48
N LYS A 119 -33.22 -4.26 2.66
CA LYS A 119 -32.33 -5.42 2.83
C LYS A 119 -30.97 -5.13 3.46
N SER A 120 -30.68 -3.89 3.83
CA SER A 120 -29.50 -3.65 4.68
C SER A 120 -29.73 -4.27 6.05
N LEU A 121 -28.67 -4.81 6.66
CA LEU A 121 -28.70 -5.31 8.03
C LEU A 121 -28.07 -4.25 8.94
N PRO A 122 -28.81 -3.68 9.91
CA PRO A 122 -30.24 -3.85 10.17
C PRO A 122 -31.15 -3.12 9.17
N SER A 123 -32.36 -3.65 8.94
CA SER A 123 -33.36 -3.05 8.03
C SER A 123 -33.92 -1.78 8.66
N ARG A 124 -33.86 -0.65 7.95
CA ARG A 124 -34.33 0.63 8.47
C ARG A 124 -35.84 0.69 8.51
N ILE A 125 -36.49 0.22 7.44
CA ILE A 125 -37.95 0.12 7.34
C ILE A 125 -38.49 -0.84 8.42
N GLY A 126 -37.86 -2.01 8.59
CA GLY A 126 -38.26 -2.96 9.64
C GLY A 126 -38.07 -2.44 11.06
N THR A 127 -36.99 -1.71 11.33
CA THR A 127 -36.77 -1.13 12.66
C THR A 127 -37.80 -0.03 12.96
N LEU A 128 -38.21 0.76 11.96
CA LEU A 128 -39.20 1.83 12.15
C LEU A 128 -40.61 1.28 12.41
N LEU A 129 -41.06 0.32 11.58
CA LEU A 129 -42.37 -0.35 11.70
C LEU A 129 -42.46 -1.34 12.87
N ASP A 130 -41.35 -1.65 13.53
CA ASP A 130 -41.22 -2.72 14.52
C ASP A 130 -41.64 -4.12 14.04
N MET A 131 -41.48 -4.38 12.74
CA MET A 131 -41.81 -5.65 12.10
C MET A 131 -40.57 -6.43 11.69
N THR A 132 -40.71 -7.75 11.51
CA THR A 132 -39.61 -8.55 10.97
C THR A 132 -39.42 -8.28 9.48
N LEU A 133 -38.19 -8.46 8.99
CA LEU A 133 -37.89 -8.28 7.55
C LEU A 133 -38.74 -9.21 6.67
N LYS A 134 -38.98 -10.45 7.13
CA LYS A 134 -39.78 -11.42 6.38
C LYS A 134 -41.21 -10.94 6.22
N ASP A 135 -41.81 -10.42 7.28
CA ASP A 135 -43.18 -9.90 7.25
C ASP A 135 -43.33 -8.75 6.24
N ILE A 136 -42.37 -7.84 6.21
CA ILE A 136 -42.34 -6.73 5.24
C ILE A 136 -42.16 -7.25 3.81
N GLU A 137 -41.31 -8.26 3.60
CA GLU A 137 -41.18 -8.91 2.29
C GLU A 137 -42.50 -9.55 1.85
N ARG A 138 -43.25 -10.21 2.75
CA ARG A 138 -44.55 -10.81 2.43
C ARG A 138 -45.57 -9.76 1.98
N VAL A 139 -45.58 -8.59 2.60
CA VAL A 139 -46.42 -7.46 2.17
C VAL A 139 -45.97 -6.91 0.81
N LEU A 140 -44.66 -6.70 0.62
CA LEU A 140 -44.09 -6.15 -0.63
C LEU A 140 -44.30 -7.06 -1.84
N TYR A 141 -44.20 -8.38 -1.66
CA TYR A 141 -44.33 -9.37 -2.73
C TYR A 141 -45.77 -9.84 -2.96
N PHE A 142 -46.75 -9.15 -2.36
CA PHE A 142 -48.18 -9.40 -2.50
C PHE A 142 -48.66 -10.76 -1.98
N GLU A 143 -48.08 -11.25 -0.87
CA GLU A 143 -48.54 -12.47 -0.20
C GLU A 143 -49.59 -12.20 0.88
N ASN A 144 -49.37 -11.17 1.70
CA ASN A 144 -50.25 -10.82 2.83
C ASN A 144 -50.64 -9.33 2.77
N TYR A 145 -51.86 -9.01 3.21
CA TYR A 145 -52.30 -7.64 3.47
C TYR A 145 -51.79 -7.16 4.82
N ILE A 146 -51.64 -5.85 4.96
CA ILE A 146 -51.32 -5.19 6.23
C ILE A 146 -52.41 -4.17 6.55
N VAL A 147 -52.90 -4.20 7.79
CA VAL A 147 -53.89 -3.24 8.29
C VAL A 147 -53.20 -1.89 8.48
N THR A 148 -53.62 -0.90 7.68
CA THR A 148 -53.14 0.49 7.75
C THR A 148 -53.95 1.29 8.76
N GLU A 149 -55.28 1.15 8.73
CA GLU A 149 -56.19 1.79 9.67
C GLU A 149 -57.18 0.75 10.23
N PRO A 150 -57.07 0.39 11.53
CA PRO A 150 -57.94 -0.63 12.12
C PRO A 150 -59.38 -0.17 12.38
N GLY A 151 -59.66 1.14 12.30
CA GLY A 151 -61.00 1.68 12.55
C GLY A 151 -61.56 1.29 13.92
N LEU A 152 -62.84 0.92 13.98
CA LEU A 152 -63.52 0.43 15.20
C LEU A 152 -63.53 -1.10 15.31
N THR A 153 -62.71 -1.80 14.51
CA THR A 153 -62.68 -3.27 14.47
C THR A 153 -61.75 -3.86 15.54
N ALA A 154 -61.77 -5.19 15.70
CA ALA A 154 -60.88 -5.91 16.60
C ALA A 154 -59.42 -6.04 16.08
N LEU A 155 -59.15 -5.57 14.86
CA LEU A 155 -57.85 -5.67 14.21
C LEU A 155 -56.84 -4.68 14.82
N LYS A 156 -55.55 -5.03 14.79
CA LYS A 156 -54.47 -4.16 15.23
C LYS A 156 -53.78 -3.49 14.05
N GLU A 157 -53.29 -2.27 14.25
CA GLU A 157 -52.40 -1.60 13.31
C GLU A 157 -51.14 -2.46 13.08
N ASN A 158 -50.69 -2.57 11.83
CA ASN A 158 -49.58 -3.44 11.39
C ASN A 158 -49.83 -4.95 11.52
N GLN A 159 -51.07 -5.38 11.78
CA GLN A 159 -51.44 -6.79 11.72
C GLN A 159 -51.41 -7.29 10.27
N LEU A 160 -50.82 -8.47 10.06
CA LEU A 160 -50.83 -9.14 8.76
C LEU A 160 -52.07 -10.01 8.63
N LEU A 161 -52.72 -9.94 7.47
CA LEU A 161 -53.84 -10.79 7.09
C LEU A 161 -53.48 -11.55 5.83
N SER A 162 -53.71 -12.86 5.83
CA SER A 162 -53.71 -13.66 4.59
C SER A 162 -54.89 -13.25 3.70
N GLU A 163 -54.91 -13.68 2.44
CA GLU A 163 -56.02 -13.38 1.53
C GLU A 163 -57.35 -13.95 2.04
N GLU A 164 -57.33 -15.14 2.66
CA GLU A 164 -58.52 -15.75 3.29
C GLU A 164 -58.98 -14.98 4.52
N GLU A 165 -58.06 -14.62 5.43
CA GLU A 165 -58.37 -13.84 6.63
C GLU A 165 -58.87 -12.43 6.30
N TYR A 166 -58.35 -11.81 5.24
CA TYR A 166 -58.82 -10.52 4.76
C TYR A 166 -60.27 -10.63 4.26
N MET A 167 -60.60 -11.65 3.46
CA MET A 167 -61.97 -11.87 2.99
C MET A 167 -62.94 -12.10 4.15
N LEU A 168 -62.55 -12.91 5.14
CA LEU A 168 -63.35 -13.14 6.36
C LEU A 168 -63.56 -11.85 7.16
N ALA A 169 -62.51 -11.02 7.29
CA ALA A 169 -62.62 -9.74 7.99
C ALA A 169 -63.52 -8.75 7.22
N VAL A 170 -63.47 -8.73 5.89
CA VAL A 170 -64.37 -7.93 5.06
C VAL A 170 -65.82 -8.40 5.20
N ASP A 171 -66.05 -9.71 5.23
CA ASP A 171 -67.40 -10.28 5.43
C ASP A 171 -67.96 -9.98 6.83
N GLU A 172 -67.11 -9.96 7.87
CA GLU A 172 -67.50 -9.73 9.26
C GLU A 172 -67.76 -8.25 9.58
N TYR A 173 -66.84 -7.35 9.19
CA TYR A 173 -66.88 -5.94 9.59
C TYR A 173 -67.39 -5.00 8.49
N GLY A 174 -67.42 -5.46 7.23
CA GLY A 174 -67.75 -4.65 6.05
C GLY A 174 -66.54 -3.91 5.47
N GLU A 175 -66.55 -3.67 4.15
CA GLU A 175 -65.40 -3.15 3.37
C GLU A 175 -64.92 -1.75 3.82
N ASP A 176 -65.80 -0.92 4.36
CA ASP A 176 -65.49 0.46 4.78
C ASP A 176 -65.06 0.58 6.26
N SER A 177 -65.11 -0.50 7.03
CA SER A 177 -64.91 -0.46 8.50
C SER A 177 -63.44 -0.44 8.94
N PHE A 178 -62.55 -0.99 8.12
CA PHE A 178 -61.10 -0.99 8.31
C PHE A 178 -60.42 -0.91 6.95
N THR A 179 -59.18 -0.44 6.91
CA THR A 179 -58.39 -0.38 5.68
C THR A 179 -57.19 -1.31 5.80
N ALA A 180 -57.09 -2.29 4.89
CA ALA A 180 -55.89 -3.10 4.73
C ALA A 180 -55.39 -3.03 3.29
N MET A 181 -54.11 -2.70 3.14
CA MET A 181 -53.47 -2.52 1.84
C MET A 181 -52.37 -3.57 1.64
N ILE A 182 -51.86 -3.68 0.41
CA ILE A 182 -50.79 -4.61 0.06
C ILE A 182 -49.77 -3.97 -0.86
N GLY A 183 -48.53 -4.46 -0.84
CA GLY A 183 -47.43 -3.98 -1.66
C GLY A 183 -46.73 -2.74 -1.09
N ALA A 184 -45.93 -2.09 -1.94
CA ALA A 184 -45.13 -0.92 -1.55
C ALA A 184 -45.97 0.34 -1.27
N GLU A 185 -47.21 0.41 -1.77
CA GLU A 185 -48.17 1.47 -1.45
C GLU A 185 -48.56 1.42 0.04
N ALA A 186 -48.90 0.23 0.54
CA ALA A 186 -49.23 0.03 1.95
C ALA A 186 -48.10 0.49 2.89
N ILE A 187 -46.86 0.14 2.56
CA ILE A 187 -45.69 0.55 3.36
C ILE A 187 -45.44 2.06 3.25
N HIS A 188 -45.63 2.65 2.08
CA HIS A 188 -45.51 4.09 1.92
C HIS A 188 -46.52 4.83 2.83
N ASP A 189 -47.77 4.39 2.83
CA ASP A 189 -48.84 5.06 3.58
C ASP A 189 -48.67 4.86 5.09
N LEU A 190 -48.26 3.67 5.54
CA LEU A 190 -47.84 3.44 6.93
C LEU A 190 -46.70 4.36 7.36
N LEU A 191 -45.67 4.52 6.53
CA LEU A 191 -44.53 5.38 6.84
C LEU A 191 -44.92 6.87 6.82
N ALA A 192 -45.85 7.27 5.95
CA ALA A 192 -46.33 8.65 5.87
C ALA A 192 -47.24 9.03 7.04
N GLY A 193 -47.99 8.07 7.60
CA GLY A 193 -48.85 8.27 8.77
C GLY A 193 -48.12 8.29 10.12
N MET A 194 -46.82 8.01 10.17
CA MET A 194 -46.06 7.96 11.41
C MET A 194 -45.77 9.34 12.01
N ASP A 195 -46.16 9.52 13.27
CA ASP A 195 -45.69 10.63 14.11
C ASP A 195 -44.43 10.23 14.90
N LEU A 196 -43.28 10.71 14.43
CA LEU A 196 -41.97 10.40 15.01
C LEU A 196 -41.80 10.95 16.44
N GLU A 197 -42.41 12.10 16.76
CA GLU A 197 -42.28 12.72 18.08
C GLU A 197 -43.03 11.90 19.13
N LYS A 198 -44.24 11.47 18.80
CA LYS A 198 -45.05 10.58 19.65
C LYS A 198 -44.35 9.25 19.88
N ILE A 199 -43.85 8.61 18.82
CA ILE A 199 -43.13 7.33 18.91
C ILE A 199 -41.87 7.47 19.78
N ALA A 200 -41.14 8.58 19.67
CA ALA A 200 -39.98 8.83 20.52
C ALA A 200 -40.35 9.00 22.00
N GLY A 201 -41.46 9.69 22.29
CA GLY A 201 -42.02 9.82 23.65
C GLY A 201 -42.43 8.48 24.24
N ASP A 202 -43.15 7.66 23.48
CA ASP A 202 -43.60 6.33 23.89
C ASP A 202 -42.40 5.40 24.15
N LEU A 203 -41.41 5.39 23.25
CA LEU A 203 -40.21 4.57 23.42
C LEU A 203 -39.39 4.97 24.66
N ARG A 204 -39.34 6.27 25.02
CA ARG A 204 -38.65 6.73 26.24
C ARG A 204 -39.36 6.25 27.50
N SER A 205 -40.69 6.27 27.52
CA SER A 205 -41.47 5.79 28.67
C SER A 205 -41.41 4.26 28.81
N GLU A 206 -41.46 3.51 27.70
CA GLU A 206 -41.28 2.06 27.69
C GLU A 206 -39.87 1.65 28.13
N LEU A 207 -38.84 2.42 27.76
CA LEU A 207 -37.45 2.14 28.13
C LEU A 207 -37.22 2.39 29.64
N ALA A 208 -37.92 3.35 30.25
CA ALA A 208 -37.87 3.60 31.69
C ALA A 208 -38.60 2.51 32.52
N SER A 209 -39.70 1.96 31.99
CA SER A 209 -40.50 0.93 32.68
C SER A 209 -39.96 -0.50 32.50
N THR A 210 -39.23 -0.77 31.42
CA THR A 210 -38.79 -2.12 31.08
C THR A 210 -37.50 -2.52 31.81
N THR A 211 -37.55 -3.61 32.58
CA THR A 211 -36.39 -4.21 33.27
C THR A 211 -35.61 -5.25 32.44
N SER A 212 -36.17 -5.73 31.32
CA SER A 212 -35.52 -6.75 30.46
C SER A 212 -34.46 -6.16 29.53
N GLU A 213 -33.22 -6.64 29.63
CA GLU A 213 -32.09 -6.16 28.79
C GLU A 213 -32.33 -6.32 27.29
N LEU A 214 -33.00 -7.39 26.85
CA LEU A 214 -33.26 -7.66 25.42
C LEU A 214 -34.21 -6.62 24.82
N LYS A 215 -35.29 -6.30 25.54
CA LYS A 215 -36.26 -5.27 25.13
C LYS A 215 -35.63 -3.88 25.18
N GLN A 216 -34.85 -3.58 26.22
CA GLN A 216 -34.09 -2.32 26.30
C GLN A 216 -33.17 -2.13 25.08
N LYS A 217 -32.38 -3.15 24.70
CA LYS A 217 -31.53 -3.08 23.50
C LYS A 217 -32.33 -2.89 22.20
N LYS A 218 -33.53 -3.47 22.10
CA LYS A 218 -34.43 -3.30 20.94
C LYS A 218 -34.96 -1.87 20.86
N TYR A 219 -35.52 -1.36 21.96
CA TYR A 219 -36.05 0.00 22.03
C TYR A 219 -34.97 1.06 21.83
N LEU A 220 -33.78 0.89 22.39
CA LEU A 220 -32.66 1.81 22.21
C LEU A 220 -32.23 1.89 20.73
N LYS A 221 -32.19 0.76 20.02
CA LYS A 221 -31.92 0.74 18.57
C LYS A 221 -33.00 1.46 17.77
N ARG A 222 -34.28 1.27 18.12
CA ARG A 222 -35.42 1.92 17.44
C ARG A 222 -35.46 3.42 17.71
N LEU A 223 -35.36 3.82 18.98
CA LEU A 223 -35.31 5.21 19.43
C LEU A 223 -34.17 5.96 18.71
N LYS A 224 -32.97 5.37 18.64
CA LYS A 224 -31.86 5.95 17.91
C LYS A 224 -32.17 6.20 16.43
N VAL A 225 -32.90 5.30 15.76
CA VAL A 225 -33.28 5.52 14.35
C VAL A 225 -34.30 6.65 14.23
N VAL A 226 -35.29 6.71 15.11
CA VAL A 226 -36.32 7.76 15.14
C VAL A 226 -35.69 9.13 15.39
N GLU A 227 -34.81 9.25 16.39
CA GLU A 227 -34.07 10.48 16.70
C GLU A 227 -33.20 10.95 15.52
N ASN A 228 -32.49 10.04 14.85
CA ASN A 228 -31.74 10.39 13.64
C ASN A 228 -32.63 10.92 12.52
N PHE A 229 -33.86 10.41 12.35
CA PHE A 229 -34.80 10.92 11.35
C PHE A 229 -35.26 12.34 11.71
N MET A 230 -35.60 12.58 12.99
CA MET A 230 -35.98 13.91 13.49
C MET A 230 -34.85 14.93 13.30
N GLU A 231 -33.62 14.61 13.71
CA GLU A 231 -32.45 15.50 13.54
C GLU A 231 -32.13 15.78 12.07
N SER A 232 -32.29 14.77 11.21
CA SER A 232 -31.94 14.89 9.80
C SER A 232 -32.95 15.71 8.98
N GLY A 233 -34.19 15.86 9.48
CA GLY A 233 -35.32 16.46 8.76
C GLY A 233 -35.81 15.65 7.56
N ASN A 234 -35.35 14.40 7.41
CA ASN A 234 -35.82 13.52 6.35
C ASN A 234 -37.17 12.91 6.74
N ARG A 235 -38.04 12.69 5.75
CA ARG A 235 -39.29 11.98 5.99
C ARG A 235 -39.16 10.48 5.71
N PRO A 236 -39.76 9.59 6.54
CA PRO A 236 -39.62 8.14 6.39
C PRO A 236 -40.10 7.60 5.04
N GLU A 237 -41.16 8.18 4.47
CA GLU A 237 -41.77 7.75 3.21
C GLU A 237 -40.85 7.90 2.00
N TRP A 238 -39.81 8.74 2.08
CA TRP A 238 -38.81 8.89 1.00
C TRP A 238 -37.97 7.63 0.75
N MET A 239 -38.01 6.65 1.65
CA MET A 239 -37.42 5.32 1.40
C MET A 239 -38.17 4.52 0.34
N ILE A 240 -39.42 4.88 0.04
CA ILE A 240 -40.22 4.33 -1.06
C ILE A 240 -40.15 5.30 -2.25
N MET A 241 -39.56 4.84 -3.35
CA MET A 241 -39.34 5.66 -4.53
C MET A 241 -40.60 5.70 -5.40
N LYS A 242 -41.04 6.91 -5.75
CA LYS A 242 -42.00 7.17 -6.83
C LYS A 242 -41.30 7.55 -8.14
N VAL A 243 -40.10 8.11 -8.05
CA VAL A 243 -39.31 8.57 -9.19
C VAL A 243 -37.90 8.00 -9.09
N VAL A 244 -37.40 7.43 -10.18
CA VAL A 244 -36.03 6.89 -10.26
C VAL A 244 -35.17 7.80 -11.14
N PRO A 245 -34.07 8.37 -10.61
CA PRO A 245 -33.14 9.13 -11.43
C PRO A 245 -32.39 8.23 -12.41
N VAL A 246 -32.09 8.76 -13.59
CA VAL A 246 -31.30 8.09 -14.62
C VAL A 246 -29.97 8.80 -14.80
N ILE A 247 -28.90 8.03 -14.64
CA ILE A 247 -27.53 8.52 -14.77
C ILE A 247 -27.25 9.01 -16.20
N PRO A 248 -26.43 10.07 -16.37
CA PRO A 248 -26.03 10.61 -17.66
C PRO A 248 -25.45 9.54 -18.62
N PRO A 249 -25.72 9.62 -19.94
CA PRO A 249 -25.34 8.60 -20.93
C PRO A 249 -23.83 8.39 -21.05
N ASP A 250 -23.02 9.43 -20.87
CA ASP A 250 -21.56 9.31 -21.00
C ASP A 250 -20.92 8.51 -19.85
N LEU A 251 -21.63 8.37 -18.73
CA LEU A 251 -21.22 7.47 -17.63
C LEU A 251 -21.65 6.01 -17.88
N ARG A 252 -22.50 5.77 -18.88
CA ARG A 252 -22.98 4.45 -19.32
C ARG A 252 -22.93 4.34 -20.86
N PRO A 253 -21.74 4.53 -21.46
CA PRO A 253 -21.64 4.78 -22.89
C PRO A 253 -22.02 3.55 -23.72
N LEU A 254 -22.38 3.84 -24.98
CA LEU A 254 -22.57 2.86 -26.04
C LEU A 254 -21.59 3.26 -27.14
N VAL A 255 -20.43 2.59 -27.19
CA VAL A 255 -19.32 2.97 -28.05
C VAL A 255 -19.22 1.99 -29.22
N PRO A 256 -19.16 2.45 -30.47
CA PRO A 256 -18.87 1.59 -31.60
C PRO A 256 -17.44 1.07 -31.50
N LEU A 257 -17.26 -0.23 -31.70
CA LEU A 257 -15.97 -0.89 -31.86
C LEU A 257 -15.71 -1.15 -33.34
N ASP A 258 -14.45 -1.39 -33.69
CA ASP A 258 -14.05 -1.81 -35.02
C ASP A 258 -14.81 -3.10 -35.42
N GLY A 259 -15.36 -3.13 -36.64
CA GLY A 259 -16.20 -4.23 -37.13
C GLY A 259 -17.71 -4.07 -36.88
N GLY A 260 -18.20 -2.85 -36.60
CA GLY A 260 -19.63 -2.55 -36.51
C GLY A 260 -20.34 -3.10 -35.27
N ARG A 261 -19.57 -3.59 -34.29
CA ARG A 261 -20.08 -4.03 -32.98
C ARG A 261 -20.20 -2.84 -32.03
N PHE A 262 -21.03 -2.98 -31.01
CA PHE A 262 -21.17 -1.97 -29.96
C PHE A 262 -20.80 -2.54 -28.60
N ALA A 263 -19.97 -1.81 -27.85
CA ALA A 263 -19.76 -2.06 -26.43
C ALA A 263 -20.81 -1.29 -25.63
N THR A 264 -21.64 -2.01 -24.87
CA THR A 264 -22.67 -1.44 -24.00
C THR A 264 -22.29 -1.58 -22.54
N SER A 265 -22.61 -0.56 -21.74
CA SER A 265 -22.63 -0.69 -20.28
C SER A 265 -23.79 -1.58 -19.82
N ASP A 266 -23.53 -2.47 -18.86
CA ASP A 266 -24.53 -3.35 -18.23
C ASP A 266 -25.72 -2.56 -17.63
N LEU A 267 -25.49 -1.32 -17.18
CA LEU A 267 -26.54 -0.44 -16.66
C LEU A 267 -27.64 -0.16 -17.68
N ASN A 268 -27.31 -0.06 -18.97
CA ASN A 268 -28.31 0.23 -20.00
C ASN A 268 -29.33 -0.91 -20.10
N ASP A 269 -28.92 -2.17 -19.90
CA ASP A 269 -29.83 -3.32 -19.89
C ASP A 269 -30.75 -3.31 -18.66
N LEU A 270 -30.23 -2.91 -17.50
CA LEU A 270 -31.01 -2.78 -16.27
C LEU A 270 -32.04 -1.65 -16.39
N TYR A 271 -31.64 -0.45 -16.86
CA TYR A 271 -32.56 0.66 -17.11
C TYR A 271 -33.63 0.29 -18.13
N ARG A 272 -33.24 -0.35 -19.24
CA ARG A 272 -34.17 -0.81 -20.28
C ARG A 272 -35.22 -1.75 -19.71
N ARG A 273 -34.84 -2.65 -18.80
CA ARG A 273 -35.76 -3.56 -18.12
C ARG A 273 -36.75 -2.80 -17.25
N VAL A 274 -36.29 -1.84 -16.44
CA VAL A 274 -37.16 -1.00 -15.60
C VAL A 274 -38.18 -0.24 -16.46
N ILE A 275 -37.74 0.42 -17.54
CA ILE A 275 -38.63 1.19 -18.43
C ILE A 275 -39.66 0.27 -19.09
N ASN A 276 -39.25 -0.89 -19.61
CA ASN A 276 -40.16 -1.84 -20.23
C ASN A 276 -41.26 -2.34 -19.27
N ARG A 277 -40.87 -2.68 -18.04
CA ARG A 277 -41.81 -3.14 -17.00
C ARG A 277 -42.75 -2.02 -16.57
N ASN A 278 -42.20 -0.82 -16.36
CA ASN A 278 -42.97 0.35 -15.99
C ASN A 278 -44.03 0.73 -17.05
N ASN A 279 -43.63 0.77 -18.32
CA ASN A 279 -44.55 1.06 -19.43
C ASN A 279 -45.61 -0.01 -19.61
N ARG A 280 -45.25 -1.29 -19.41
CA ARG A 280 -46.22 -2.40 -19.43
C ARG A 280 -47.23 -2.26 -18.30
N LEU A 281 -46.78 -1.89 -17.09
CA LEU A 281 -47.66 -1.66 -15.95
C LEU A 281 -48.61 -0.47 -16.19
N LYS A 282 -48.11 0.67 -16.72
CA LYS A 282 -48.98 1.82 -17.11
C LYS A 282 -50.10 1.38 -18.06
N ARG A 283 -49.75 0.63 -19.12
CA ARG A 283 -50.74 0.09 -20.08
C ARG A 283 -51.75 -0.87 -19.45
N LEU A 284 -51.31 -1.73 -18.53
CA LEU A 284 -52.22 -2.68 -17.85
C LEU A 284 -53.22 -1.96 -16.95
N ILE A 285 -52.79 -0.86 -16.29
CA ILE A 285 -53.67 -0.01 -15.47
C ILE A 285 -54.67 0.73 -16.36
N GLU A 286 -54.22 1.29 -17.49
CA GLU A 286 -55.09 1.96 -18.48
C GLU A 286 -56.16 1.01 -19.04
N LEU A 287 -55.78 -0.25 -19.31
CA LEU A 287 -56.69 -1.28 -19.80
C LEU A 287 -57.57 -1.91 -18.70
N ARG A 288 -57.45 -1.47 -17.45
CA ARG A 288 -58.14 -2.06 -16.27
C ARG A 288 -58.01 -3.59 -16.21
N ALA A 289 -56.79 -4.09 -16.40
CA ALA A 289 -56.52 -5.52 -16.35
C ALA A 289 -56.80 -6.13 -14.96
N PRO A 290 -57.11 -7.44 -14.87
CA PRO A 290 -57.35 -8.11 -13.59
C PRO A 290 -56.23 -7.94 -12.57
N GLY A 291 -56.59 -7.86 -11.28
CA GLY A 291 -55.68 -7.57 -10.17
C GLY A 291 -54.45 -8.49 -10.09
N ILE A 292 -54.59 -9.78 -10.39
CA ILE A 292 -53.50 -10.75 -10.38
C ILE A 292 -52.37 -10.35 -11.35
N ILE A 293 -52.74 -9.90 -12.55
CA ILE A 293 -51.77 -9.49 -13.58
C ILE A 293 -51.06 -8.21 -13.16
N VAL A 294 -51.80 -7.25 -12.59
CA VAL A 294 -51.26 -5.99 -12.09
C VAL A 294 -50.30 -6.24 -10.92
N ARG A 295 -50.67 -7.08 -9.94
CA ARG A 295 -49.79 -7.47 -8.81
C ARG A 295 -48.49 -8.12 -9.30
N ASN A 296 -48.58 -9.05 -10.26
CA ASN A 296 -47.38 -9.69 -10.82
C ASN A 296 -46.47 -8.68 -11.54
N GLU A 297 -47.03 -7.73 -12.29
CA GLU A 297 -46.22 -6.71 -12.98
C GLU A 297 -45.64 -5.68 -11.99
N LYS A 298 -46.36 -5.29 -10.91
CA LYS A 298 -45.81 -4.51 -9.79
C LYS A 298 -44.63 -5.23 -9.14
N ARG A 299 -44.74 -6.53 -8.87
CA ARG A 299 -43.63 -7.37 -8.37
C ARG A 299 -42.43 -7.38 -9.32
N MET A 300 -42.67 -7.59 -10.62
CA MET A 300 -41.60 -7.58 -11.63
C MET A 300 -40.91 -6.22 -11.75
N LEU A 301 -41.65 -5.12 -11.55
CA LEU A 301 -41.08 -3.77 -11.51
C LEU A 301 -40.19 -3.58 -10.28
N GLN A 302 -40.66 -3.98 -9.09
CA GLN A 302 -39.86 -3.97 -7.85
C GLN A 302 -38.54 -4.73 -8.05
N GLU A 303 -38.60 -5.94 -8.61
CA GLU A 303 -37.41 -6.74 -8.89
C GLU A 303 -36.45 -6.09 -9.90
N ALA A 304 -36.97 -5.39 -10.90
CA ALA A 304 -36.15 -4.73 -11.91
C ALA A 304 -35.40 -3.52 -11.32
N VAL A 305 -36.06 -2.76 -10.44
CA VAL A 305 -35.45 -1.62 -9.74
C VAL A 305 -34.44 -2.11 -8.71
N ASP A 306 -34.76 -3.17 -7.96
CA ASP A 306 -33.83 -3.82 -7.04
C ASP A 306 -32.53 -4.22 -7.75
N ALA A 307 -32.64 -4.82 -8.93
CA ALA A 307 -31.49 -5.23 -9.73
C ALA A 307 -30.67 -4.06 -10.28
N LEU A 308 -31.31 -2.92 -10.56
CA LEU A 308 -30.63 -1.70 -10.98
C LEU A 308 -29.74 -1.15 -9.85
N PHE A 309 -30.25 -1.10 -8.63
CA PHE A 309 -29.52 -0.56 -7.48
C PHE A 309 -28.51 -1.56 -6.91
N ASP A 310 -28.91 -2.80 -6.62
CA ASP A 310 -28.03 -3.86 -6.10
C ASP A 310 -28.51 -5.27 -6.55
N ASN A 311 -27.97 -5.74 -7.67
CA ASN A 311 -28.30 -7.06 -8.25
C ASN A 311 -27.93 -8.23 -7.32
N GLY A 312 -26.93 -8.06 -6.45
CA GLY A 312 -26.39 -9.14 -5.61
C GLY A 312 -27.14 -9.40 -4.32
N ARG A 313 -27.95 -8.45 -3.83
CA ARG A 313 -28.75 -8.62 -2.60
C ARG A 313 -30.06 -9.39 -2.83
N ARG A 314 -30.38 -9.64 -4.09
CA ARG A 314 -31.44 -10.57 -4.48
C ARG A 314 -30.92 -12.00 -4.39
N GLY A 315 -31.82 -12.97 -4.14
CA GLY A 315 -31.48 -14.39 -4.19
C GLY A 315 -30.89 -14.82 -5.54
N ARG A 316 -31.62 -14.62 -6.65
CA ARG A 316 -31.15 -14.95 -8.00
C ARG A 316 -30.67 -13.70 -8.75
N VAL A 317 -29.37 -13.65 -9.03
CA VAL A 317 -28.75 -12.58 -9.82
C VAL A 317 -29.21 -12.62 -11.28
N ILE A 318 -29.48 -11.45 -11.84
CA ILE A 318 -29.77 -11.32 -13.27
C ILE A 318 -28.47 -11.36 -14.05
N THR A 319 -28.42 -12.27 -15.03
CA THR A 319 -27.29 -12.45 -15.92
C THR A 319 -27.58 -11.91 -17.32
N GLY A 320 -26.53 -11.45 -18.00
CA GLY A 320 -26.58 -11.06 -19.41
C GLY A 320 -26.46 -12.26 -20.35
N ALA A 321 -26.38 -12.00 -21.66
CA ALA A 321 -26.20 -13.04 -22.69
C ALA A 321 -24.96 -13.93 -22.44
N ASN A 322 -23.91 -13.36 -21.86
CA ASN A 322 -22.66 -14.07 -21.54
C ASN A 322 -22.72 -14.86 -20.22
N LYS A 323 -23.91 -15.08 -19.63
CA LYS A 323 -24.13 -15.70 -18.31
C LYS A 323 -23.43 -15.03 -17.12
N ARG A 324 -22.68 -13.94 -17.33
CA ARG A 324 -22.12 -13.11 -16.26
C ARG A 324 -23.24 -12.30 -15.58
N PRO A 325 -23.16 -12.08 -14.25
CA PRO A 325 -24.07 -11.15 -13.58
C PRO A 325 -23.85 -9.73 -14.10
N LEU A 326 -24.94 -9.01 -14.34
CA LEU A 326 -24.88 -7.60 -14.74
C LEU A 326 -24.40 -6.74 -13.56
N LYS A 327 -23.49 -5.80 -13.81
CA LYS A 327 -23.02 -4.84 -12.79
C LYS A 327 -24.11 -3.81 -12.48
N SER A 328 -24.52 -3.74 -11.22
CA SER A 328 -25.45 -2.74 -10.70
C SER A 328 -24.78 -1.42 -10.31
N LEU A 329 -25.55 -0.42 -9.92
CA LEU A 329 -25.03 0.86 -9.42
C LEU A 329 -24.13 0.67 -8.19
N SER A 330 -24.54 -0.20 -7.25
CA SER A 330 -23.74 -0.52 -6.07
C SER A 330 -22.41 -1.17 -6.43
N ASP A 331 -22.41 -2.10 -7.39
CA ASP A 331 -21.20 -2.82 -7.84
C ASP A 331 -20.19 -1.91 -8.52
N MET A 332 -20.64 -0.82 -9.14
CA MET A 332 -19.73 0.19 -9.71
C MET A 332 -19.00 0.99 -8.64
N LEU A 333 -19.56 1.13 -7.45
CA LEU A 333 -18.95 1.86 -6.34
C LEU A 333 -18.06 0.96 -5.49
N LYS A 334 -18.54 -0.25 -5.15
CA LYS A 334 -17.88 -1.18 -4.21
C LYS A 334 -16.85 -2.10 -4.88
N GLY A 335 -15.98 -2.69 -4.05
CA GLY A 335 -15.02 -3.71 -4.48
C GLY A 335 -13.68 -3.16 -5.00
N LYS A 336 -12.77 -4.07 -5.39
CA LYS A 336 -11.42 -3.71 -5.88
C LYS A 336 -11.48 -2.96 -7.22
N GLN A 337 -12.38 -3.37 -8.11
CA GLN A 337 -12.65 -2.71 -9.39
C GLN A 337 -13.68 -1.57 -9.28
N GLY A 338 -14.16 -1.28 -8.07
CA GLY A 338 -15.09 -0.19 -7.82
C GLY A 338 -14.40 1.16 -7.88
N ARG A 339 -15.19 2.22 -8.11
CA ARG A 339 -14.68 3.58 -8.31
C ARG A 339 -13.79 4.09 -7.17
N PHE A 340 -14.14 3.82 -5.92
CA PHE A 340 -13.38 4.32 -4.76
C PHE A 340 -11.94 3.80 -4.74
N ARG A 341 -11.73 2.50 -4.98
CA ARG A 341 -10.40 1.90 -4.92
C ARG A 341 -9.63 2.03 -6.22
N GLN A 342 -10.27 1.72 -7.35
CA GLN A 342 -9.57 1.66 -8.62
C GLN A 342 -9.33 3.02 -9.25
N ASN A 343 -10.28 3.96 -9.16
CA ASN A 343 -10.23 5.20 -9.95
C ASN A 343 -9.93 6.45 -9.12
N LEU A 344 -10.45 6.53 -7.90
CA LEU A 344 -10.21 7.69 -7.03
C LEU A 344 -8.80 7.65 -6.43
N LEU A 345 -8.41 6.48 -5.90
CA LEU A 345 -7.05 6.26 -5.36
C LEU A 345 -6.07 5.83 -6.46
N GLY A 346 -6.48 4.92 -7.35
CA GLY A 346 -5.67 4.44 -8.47
C GLY A 346 -5.79 5.32 -9.72
N LYS A 347 -5.04 6.42 -9.79
CA LYS A 347 -5.03 7.26 -10.99
C LYS A 347 -3.84 6.93 -11.87
N ARG A 348 -4.10 6.80 -13.17
CA ARG A 348 -3.04 6.91 -14.17
C ARG A 348 -2.67 8.38 -14.28
N VAL A 349 -1.38 8.66 -14.31
CA VAL A 349 -0.84 10.02 -14.28
C VAL A 349 -0.02 10.21 -15.55
N ASP A 350 -0.20 11.36 -16.20
CA ASP A 350 0.65 11.79 -17.31
C ASP A 350 2.06 12.15 -16.80
N TYR A 351 3.00 12.47 -17.70
CA TYR A 351 4.39 12.79 -17.34
C TYR A 351 5.07 11.71 -16.49
N SER A 352 4.77 10.46 -16.82
CA SER A 352 5.37 9.29 -16.20
C SER A 352 5.91 8.32 -17.25
N GLY A 353 6.97 7.61 -16.88
CA GLY A 353 7.65 6.63 -17.72
C GLY A 353 8.04 5.40 -16.91
N ARG A 354 8.39 4.30 -17.57
CA ARG A 354 8.94 3.12 -16.91
C ARG A 354 10.01 2.49 -17.79
N SER A 355 11.09 2.05 -17.18
CA SER A 355 12.09 1.22 -17.84
C SER A 355 12.77 0.26 -16.87
N VAL A 356 13.54 -0.67 -17.43
CA VAL A 356 14.41 -1.59 -16.68
C VAL A 356 15.53 -0.80 -16.01
N ILE A 357 15.87 -1.17 -14.78
CA ILE A 357 16.98 -0.56 -14.05
C ILE A 357 18.28 -1.32 -14.27
N VAL A 358 19.39 -0.58 -14.30
CA VAL A 358 20.75 -1.09 -14.36
C VAL A 358 21.60 -0.34 -13.33
N THR A 359 22.75 -0.92 -12.97
CA THR A 359 23.68 -0.30 -12.02
C THR A 359 24.38 0.91 -12.66
N GLY A 360 24.51 2.01 -11.90
CA GLY A 360 25.30 3.17 -12.25
C GLY A 360 26.29 3.52 -11.14
N PRO A 361 27.43 2.81 -11.02
CA PRO A 361 28.36 2.99 -9.89
C PRO A 361 29.13 4.32 -9.90
N GLU A 362 29.18 5.01 -11.05
CA GLU A 362 29.82 6.33 -11.19
C GLU A 362 28.91 7.49 -10.75
N LEU A 363 27.61 7.24 -10.57
CA LEU A 363 26.65 8.23 -10.13
C LEU A 363 26.92 8.62 -8.67
N LYS A 364 26.56 9.85 -8.30
CA LYS A 364 26.48 10.27 -6.90
C LYS A 364 25.16 9.86 -6.29
N LEU A 365 25.06 9.82 -4.96
CA LEU A 365 23.85 9.36 -4.26
C LEU A 365 22.55 10.09 -4.68
N HIS A 366 22.64 11.40 -4.99
CA HIS A 366 21.49 12.22 -5.41
C HIS A 366 21.15 12.11 -6.89
N GLN A 367 21.93 11.39 -7.69
CA GLN A 367 21.78 11.35 -9.15
C GLN A 367 21.17 10.02 -9.60
N CYS A 368 20.44 10.08 -10.72
CA CYS A 368 20.03 8.88 -11.45
C CYS A 368 20.31 9.07 -12.94
N GLY A 369 20.62 8.00 -13.65
CA GLY A 369 20.77 8.06 -15.11
C GLY A 369 19.43 7.90 -15.81
N LEU A 370 19.03 8.91 -16.57
CA LEU A 370 17.78 8.96 -17.31
C LEU A 370 18.05 8.86 -18.83
N PRO A 371 17.50 7.83 -19.52
CA PRO A 371 17.58 7.71 -20.97
C PRO A 371 17.13 8.96 -21.71
N LYS A 372 17.96 9.44 -22.64
CA LYS A 372 17.68 10.62 -23.48
C LYS A 372 16.29 10.62 -24.13
N LYS A 373 15.86 9.49 -24.71
CA LYS A 373 14.54 9.37 -25.35
C LYS A 373 13.37 9.49 -24.37
N MET A 374 13.53 8.93 -23.18
CA MET A 374 12.51 9.02 -22.14
C MET A 374 12.44 10.44 -21.58
N ALA A 375 13.60 11.05 -21.32
CA ALA A 375 13.69 12.45 -20.90
C ALA A 375 13.06 13.40 -21.92
N LEU A 376 13.34 13.20 -23.21
CA LEU A 376 12.75 13.98 -24.30
C LEU A 376 11.22 13.94 -24.25
N GLU A 377 10.62 12.77 -24.03
CA GLU A 377 9.16 12.61 -23.96
C GLU A 377 8.56 13.25 -22.70
N LEU A 378 9.17 13.01 -21.55
CA LEU A 378 8.70 13.50 -20.25
C LEU A 378 8.74 15.03 -20.17
N PHE A 379 9.78 15.65 -20.70
CA PHE A 379 10.01 17.09 -20.60
C PHE A 379 9.51 17.88 -21.83
N LYS A 380 8.78 17.26 -22.78
CA LYS A 380 8.32 17.90 -24.03
C LYS A 380 7.78 19.33 -23.87
N PRO A 381 6.83 19.63 -22.96
CA PRO A 381 6.29 20.99 -22.86
C PRO A 381 7.33 22.02 -22.40
N PHE A 382 8.25 21.62 -21.52
CA PHE A 382 9.32 22.49 -21.03
C PHE A 382 10.33 22.80 -22.14
N ILE A 383 10.64 21.80 -22.97
CA ILE A 383 11.50 21.96 -24.15
C ILE A 383 10.85 22.93 -25.14
N TYR A 384 9.54 22.80 -25.41
CA TYR A 384 8.83 23.74 -26.30
C TYR A 384 8.88 25.18 -25.79
N ALA A 385 8.66 25.38 -24.49
CA ALA A 385 8.74 26.71 -23.88
C ALA A 385 10.15 27.32 -23.98
N ARG A 386 11.20 26.51 -23.76
CA ARG A 386 12.59 26.97 -23.85
C ARG A 386 13.05 27.21 -25.29
N LEU A 387 12.62 26.40 -26.25
CA LEU A 387 12.89 26.61 -27.69
C LEU A 387 12.30 27.93 -28.20
N ASP A 388 11.08 28.26 -27.74
CA ASP A 388 10.42 29.53 -28.05
C ASP A 388 11.15 30.71 -27.37
N ALA A 389 11.46 30.59 -26.07
CA ALA A 389 12.18 31.63 -25.33
C ALA A 389 13.57 31.96 -25.91
N LYS A 390 14.27 30.97 -26.47
CA LYS A 390 15.56 31.17 -27.15
C LYS A 390 15.44 31.60 -28.63
N GLY A 391 14.23 31.68 -29.17
CA GLY A 391 13.98 32.12 -30.55
C GLY A 391 14.27 31.07 -31.63
N PHE A 392 14.50 29.80 -31.28
CA PHE A 392 14.70 28.72 -32.25
C PHE A 392 13.42 28.34 -33.01
N SER A 393 12.26 28.64 -32.42
CA SER A 393 10.95 28.39 -33.02
C SER A 393 10.01 29.54 -32.71
N SER A 394 9.23 30.01 -33.69
CA SER A 394 8.22 31.05 -33.49
C SER A 394 6.83 30.49 -33.18
N THR A 395 6.62 29.19 -33.35
CA THR A 395 5.34 28.53 -33.09
C THR A 395 5.54 27.15 -32.45
N VAL A 396 4.59 26.74 -31.60
CA VAL A 396 4.59 25.41 -30.96
C VAL A 396 4.63 24.27 -31.99
N LYS A 397 4.00 24.45 -33.17
CA LYS A 397 4.05 23.45 -34.24
C LYS A 397 5.46 23.28 -34.82
N GLN A 398 6.20 24.38 -34.97
CA GLN A 398 7.59 24.34 -35.42
C GLN A 398 8.47 23.70 -34.34
N ALA A 399 8.30 24.07 -33.07
CA ALA A 399 9.00 23.45 -31.94
C ALA A 399 8.77 21.93 -31.89
N LYS A 400 7.52 21.49 -32.05
CA LYS A 400 7.16 20.08 -32.16
C LYS A 400 7.90 19.38 -33.30
N LYS A 401 7.99 19.99 -34.48
CA LYS A 401 8.71 19.44 -35.63
C LYS A 401 10.22 19.37 -35.41
N LEU A 402 10.81 20.30 -34.64
CA LEU A 402 12.24 20.27 -34.27
C LEU A 402 12.52 19.12 -33.30
N VAL A 403 11.66 18.94 -32.29
CA VAL A 403 11.76 17.84 -31.30
C VAL A 403 11.53 16.48 -31.95
N GLU A 404 10.54 16.34 -32.83
CA GLU A 404 10.29 15.09 -33.58
C GLU A 404 11.45 14.70 -34.51
N LYS A 405 12.23 15.68 -34.98
CA LYS A 405 13.44 15.46 -35.79
C LYS A 405 14.70 15.25 -34.96
N GLU A 406 14.61 15.31 -33.62
CA GLU A 406 15.73 15.11 -32.69
C GLU A 406 16.98 15.95 -33.05
N ARG A 407 16.78 17.22 -33.42
CA ARG A 407 17.90 18.08 -33.82
C ARG A 407 18.88 18.34 -32.65
N PRO A 408 20.17 18.60 -32.93
CA PRO A 408 21.18 18.86 -31.91
C PRO A 408 20.80 19.92 -30.87
N GLU A 409 20.18 21.03 -31.30
CA GLU A 409 19.83 22.14 -30.40
C GLU A 409 18.81 21.73 -29.32
N VAL A 410 18.04 20.66 -29.58
CA VAL A 410 17.06 20.12 -28.63
C VAL A 410 17.78 19.43 -27.46
N TRP A 411 18.92 18.78 -27.69
CA TRP A 411 19.68 18.10 -26.64
C TRP A 411 20.33 19.09 -25.67
N ASP A 412 20.84 20.21 -26.18
CA ASP A 412 21.41 21.28 -25.35
C ASP A 412 20.33 21.92 -24.46
N ILE A 413 19.13 22.14 -25.01
CA ILE A 413 17.99 22.66 -24.26
C ILE A 413 17.48 21.63 -23.26
N LEU A 414 17.48 20.34 -23.62
CA LEU A 414 17.07 19.28 -22.72
C LEU A 414 17.97 19.22 -21.48
N ASP A 415 19.28 19.34 -21.66
CA ASP A 415 20.24 19.36 -20.55
C ASP A 415 20.02 20.58 -19.63
N GLU A 416 19.74 21.75 -20.21
CA GLU A 416 19.38 22.95 -19.44
C GLU A 416 18.06 22.78 -18.66
N VAL A 417 17.04 22.17 -19.27
CA VAL A 417 15.73 21.95 -18.62
C VAL A 417 15.83 20.96 -17.47
N ILE A 418 16.65 19.93 -17.62
CA ILE A 418 16.80 18.86 -16.63
C ILE A 418 17.64 19.31 -15.44
N ARG A 419 18.54 20.27 -15.64
CA ARG A 419 19.38 20.80 -14.57
C ARG A 419 18.51 21.35 -13.44
N GLU A 420 18.79 20.86 -12.23
CA GLU A 420 18.04 21.20 -11.02
C GLU A 420 16.54 20.83 -11.03
N HIS A 421 16.09 20.01 -11.99
CA HIS A 421 14.72 19.49 -12.03
C HIS A 421 14.68 18.04 -11.52
N PRO A 422 14.34 17.80 -10.23
CA PRO A 422 14.33 16.45 -9.67
C PRO A 422 13.24 15.59 -10.32
N VAL A 423 13.51 14.29 -10.45
CA VAL A 423 12.53 13.27 -10.86
C VAL A 423 12.30 12.27 -9.74
N LEU A 424 11.10 11.71 -9.65
CA LEU A 424 10.76 10.70 -8.66
C LEU A 424 10.92 9.31 -9.27
N LEU A 425 11.72 8.47 -8.63
CA LEU A 425 11.80 7.04 -8.93
C LEU A 425 10.93 6.26 -7.94
N ASN A 426 10.14 5.32 -8.47
CA ASN A 426 9.27 4.45 -7.69
C ASN A 426 9.38 3.00 -8.18
N ARG A 427 9.50 2.06 -7.23
CA ARG A 427 9.44 0.62 -7.49
C ARG A 427 8.18 0.00 -6.89
N ALA A 428 7.51 -0.83 -7.68
CA ALA A 428 6.41 -1.65 -7.21
C ALA A 428 6.96 -2.99 -6.68
N PRO A 429 6.53 -3.47 -5.51
CA PRO A 429 5.57 -2.87 -4.56
C PRO A 429 6.20 -1.83 -3.63
N THR A 430 5.51 -0.70 -3.41
CA THR A 430 5.92 0.35 -2.46
C THR A 430 5.49 -0.04 -1.04
N LEU A 431 6.42 -0.54 -0.21
CA LEU A 431 6.13 -1.00 1.15
C LEU A 431 6.22 0.10 2.21
N HIS A 432 7.11 1.07 2.01
CA HIS A 432 7.37 2.18 2.91
C HIS A 432 7.73 3.44 2.12
N ARG A 433 7.81 4.60 2.78
CA ARG A 433 8.09 5.89 2.11
C ARG A 433 9.38 5.90 1.27
N LEU A 434 10.42 5.16 1.66
CA LEU A 434 11.69 5.08 0.90
C LEU A 434 11.56 4.36 -0.46
N GLY A 435 10.40 3.75 -0.76
CA GLY A 435 10.14 3.17 -2.07
C GLY A 435 9.83 4.22 -3.15
N ILE A 436 9.74 5.50 -2.76
CA ILE A 436 9.69 6.64 -3.66
C ILE A 436 10.75 7.65 -3.19
N GLN A 437 11.70 7.98 -4.06
CA GLN A 437 12.74 8.98 -3.77
C GLN A 437 12.95 9.89 -4.97
N ALA A 438 13.39 11.12 -4.70
CA ALA A 438 13.75 12.09 -5.71
C ALA A 438 15.25 12.01 -6.03
N PHE A 439 15.58 12.15 -7.31
CA PHE A 439 16.94 12.18 -7.83
C PHE A 439 17.07 13.28 -8.88
N GLU A 440 18.27 13.80 -9.06
CA GLU A 440 18.59 14.68 -10.19
C GLU A 440 18.92 13.81 -11.42
N PRO A 441 18.27 14.05 -12.58
CA PRO A 441 18.51 13.23 -13.76
C PRO A 441 19.83 13.62 -14.40
N THR A 442 20.60 12.61 -14.79
CA THR A 442 21.76 12.74 -15.67
C THR A 442 21.43 12.06 -16.98
N LEU A 443 21.66 12.75 -18.10
CA LEU A 443 21.33 12.20 -19.42
C LEU A 443 22.28 11.07 -19.77
N ILE A 444 21.72 9.88 -20.04
CA ILE A 444 22.49 8.71 -20.45
C ILE A 444 22.02 8.19 -21.81
N GLU A 445 22.95 7.53 -22.50
CA GLU A 445 22.64 6.76 -23.70
C GLU A 445 21.93 5.44 -23.37
N GLY A 446 21.18 4.92 -24.33
CA GLY A 446 20.42 3.67 -24.17
C GLY A 446 18.99 3.88 -23.70
N LYS A 447 18.40 2.83 -23.11
CA LYS A 447 16.97 2.79 -22.70
C LYS A 447 16.76 2.41 -21.24
N ALA A 448 17.78 1.95 -20.54
CA ALA A 448 17.67 1.51 -19.14
C ALA A 448 17.97 2.67 -18.19
N ILE A 449 17.29 2.72 -17.05
CA ILE A 449 17.52 3.71 -16.00
C ILE A 449 18.72 3.26 -15.18
N GLN A 450 19.70 4.14 -14.95
CA GLN A 450 20.79 3.83 -14.02
C GLN A 450 20.42 4.28 -12.61
N LEU A 451 20.57 3.35 -11.65
CA LEU A 451 20.32 3.59 -10.25
C LEU A 451 21.61 3.47 -9.44
N HIS A 452 21.75 4.33 -8.43
CA HIS A 452 22.85 4.29 -7.50
C HIS A 452 22.82 3.01 -6.62
N PRO A 453 23.91 2.25 -6.48
CA PRO A 453 23.90 0.97 -5.74
C PRO A 453 23.46 1.06 -4.28
N LEU A 454 23.82 2.14 -3.56
CA LEU A 454 23.46 2.30 -2.14
C LEU A 454 21.96 2.48 -1.88
N VAL A 455 21.15 2.87 -2.88
CA VAL A 455 19.69 3.02 -2.69
C VAL A 455 18.92 1.74 -3.01
N CYS A 456 19.57 0.71 -3.58
CA CYS A 456 18.91 -0.55 -3.93
C CYS A 456 18.30 -1.24 -2.70
N THR A 457 18.94 -1.12 -1.53
CA THR A 457 18.42 -1.65 -0.25
C THR A 457 17.09 -0.99 0.13
N ALA A 458 16.98 0.33 -0.05
CA ALA A 458 15.76 1.08 0.21
C ALA A 458 14.65 0.71 -0.78
N PHE A 459 14.94 0.61 -2.08
CA PHE A 459 13.93 0.17 -3.06
C PHE A 459 13.61 -1.34 -2.99
N ASN A 460 14.40 -2.11 -2.23
CA ASN A 460 14.44 -3.57 -2.26
C ASN A 460 14.60 -4.10 -3.71
N ALA A 461 15.42 -3.40 -4.50
CA ALA A 461 15.61 -3.60 -5.93
C ALA A 461 16.87 -4.44 -6.21
N ASP A 462 16.76 -5.29 -7.22
CA ASP A 462 17.84 -6.01 -7.86
C ASP A 462 17.94 -5.65 -9.34
N PHE A 463 18.98 -6.16 -10.01
CA PHE A 463 19.28 -5.84 -11.41
C PHE A 463 19.04 -7.04 -12.35
N ASP A 464 18.03 -7.87 -12.05
CA ASP A 464 17.71 -9.10 -12.80
C ASP A 464 16.57 -8.91 -13.84
N GLY A 465 16.11 -7.67 -14.04
CA GLY A 465 15.01 -7.34 -14.94
C GLY A 465 13.95 -6.43 -14.32
N ASP A 466 14.12 -6.09 -13.05
CA ASP A 466 13.33 -5.10 -12.33
C ASP A 466 13.14 -3.79 -13.09
N GLN A 467 11.96 -3.19 -12.90
CA GLN A 467 11.57 -1.95 -13.56
C GLN A 467 11.16 -0.89 -12.54
N MET A 468 11.57 0.34 -12.79
CA MET A 468 11.15 1.50 -12.00
C MET A 468 10.33 2.48 -12.84
N ALA A 469 9.33 3.08 -12.20
CA ALA A 469 8.57 4.18 -12.77
C ALA A 469 9.25 5.51 -12.43
N VAL A 470 9.27 6.42 -13.40
CA VAL A 470 9.75 7.79 -13.28
C VAL A 470 8.54 8.72 -13.32
N HIS A 471 8.48 9.71 -12.43
CA HIS A 471 7.48 10.77 -12.46
C HIS A 471 8.15 12.15 -12.40
N VAL A 472 7.64 13.10 -13.18
CA VAL A 472 8.17 14.48 -13.20
C VAL A 472 7.28 15.40 -12.34
N PRO A 473 7.81 16.02 -11.27
CA PRO A 473 7.11 17.06 -10.54
C PRO A 473 6.97 18.32 -11.41
N LEU A 474 5.74 18.77 -11.63
CA LEU A 474 5.47 19.87 -12.57
C LEU A 474 5.44 21.25 -11.91
N SER A 475 4.74 21.39 -10.77
CA SER A 475 4.65 22.67 -10.07
C SER A 475 5.93 22.99 -9.32
N LEU A 476 6.18 24.27 -9.06
CA LEU A 476 7.37 24.71 -8.33
C LEU A 476 7.36 24.15 -6.90
N GLU A 477 6.20 24.12 -6.26
CA GLU A 477 6.03 23.57 -4.91
C GLU A 477 6.36 22.08 -4.88
N ALA A 478 5.92 21.31 -5.89
CA ALA A 478 6.22 19.88 -5.98
C ALA A 478 7.71 19.62 -6.25
N GLN A 479 8.37 20.47 -7.04
CA GLN A 479 9.81 20.38 -7.28
C GLN A 479 10.60 20.69 -6.00
N LEU A 480 10.19 21.72 -5.25
CA LEU A 480 10.79 22.08 -3.96
C LEU A 480 10.54 21.00 -2.91
N GLU A 481 9.33 20.46 -2.82
CA GLU A 481 9.00 19.35 -1.93
C GLU A 481 9.86 18.11 -2.25
N ALA A 482 9.99 17.76 -3.52
CA ALA A 482 10.84 16.65 -3.96
C ALA A 482 12.30 16.88 -3.55
N ARG A 483 12.82 18.09 -3.71
CA ARG A 483 14.21 18.45 -3.37
C ARG A 483 14.46 18.51 -1.86
N VAL A 484 13.54 19.08 -1.10
CA VAL A 484 13.71 19.32 0.35
C VAL A 484 13.37 18.08 1.19
N LEU A 485 12.37 17.29 0.81
CA LEU A 485 11.91 16.16 1.62
C LEU A 485 12.25 14.81 1.00
N MET A 486 12.10 14.65 -0.32
CA MET A 486 12.15 13.34 -0.97
C MET A 486 13.52 12.98 -1.56
N MET A 487 14.46 13.92 -1.62
CA MET A 487 15.80 13.68 -2.17
C MET A 487 16.46 12.48 -1.46
N SER A 488 17.14 11.63 -2.23
CA SER A 488 17.80 10.43 -1.68
C SER A 488 18.79 10.77 -0.55
N THR A 489 19.46 11.92 -0.62
CA THR A 489 20.40 12.40 0.40
C THR A 489 19.77 12.69 1.75
N ASN A 490 18.46 12.97 1.80
CA ASN A 490 17.73 13.23 3.05
C ASN A 490 17.30 11.93 3.75
N ASN A 491 17.24 10.85 2.98
CA ASN A 491 16.67 9.59 3.40
C ASN A 491 17.76 8.56 3.71
N ILE A 492 18.67 8.93 4.62
CA ILE A 492 19.83 8.12 5.05
C ILE A 492 19.47 7.09 6.11
N LEU A 493 18.50 7.41 6.96
CA LEU A 493 18.07 6.56 8.07
C LEU A 493 16.77 5.83 7.75
N HIS A 494 16.63 4.63 8.28
CA HIS A 494 15.41 3.86 8.21
C HIS A 494 14.34 4.45 9.15
N PRO A 495 13.15 4.85 8.65
CA PRO A 495 12.14 5.51 9.48
C PRO A 495 11.62 4.68 10.66
N ALA A 496 11.68 3.34 10.56
CA ALA A 496 11.15 2.48 11.63
C ALA A 496 12.14 2.23 12.77
N SER A 497 13.44 2.44 12.57
CA SER A 497 14.48 2.05 13.55
C SER A 497 15.55 3.10 13.80
N GLY A 498 15.68 4.12 12.94
CA GLY A 498 16.74 5.12 13.03
C GLY A 498 18.13 4.64 12.60
N ALA A 499 18.28 3.38 12.17
CA ALA A 499 19.55 2.85 11.67
C ALA A 499 19.83 3.32 10.22
N PRO A 500 21.10 3.49 9.81
CA PRO A 500 21.43 3.83 8.42
C PRO A 500 20.92 2.77 7.43
N ILE A 501 20.26 3.20 6.36
CA ILE A 501 19.77 2.32 5.27
C ILE A 501 20.74 2.25 4.09
N ILE A 502 21.53 3.31 3.87
CA ILE A 502 22.51 3.45 2.77
C ILE A 502 23.82 2.69 3.04
N VAL A 503 23.74 1.57 3.74
CA VAL A 503 24.92 0.75 4.07
C VAL A 503 25.40 0.02 2.81
N PRO A 504 26.71 0.03 2.51
CA PRO A 504 27.27 -0.78 1.44
C PRO A 504 26.82 -2.24 1.51
N SER A 505 26.55 -2.83 0.35
CA SER A 505 26.05 -4.20 0.23
C SER A 505 26.99 -5.07 -0.60
N GLN A 506 27.02 -6.37 -0.31
CA GLN A 506 27.68 -7.39 -1.14
C GLN A 506 29.14 -7.02 -1.44
N ASP A 507 29.49 -6.83 -2.72
CA ASP A 507 30.85 -6.64 -3.22
C ASP A 507 31.58 -5.47 -2.57
N MET A 508 30.86 -4.37 -2.29
CA MET A 508 31.42 -3.21 -1.61
C MET A 508 31.93 -3.58 -0.20
N VAL A 509 31.14 -4.38 0.53
CA VAL A 509 31.51 -4.88 1.86
C VAL A 509 32.69 -5.82 1.75
N LEU A 510 32.70 -6.69 0.74
CA LEU A 510 33.78 -7.65 0.53
C LEU A 510 35.12 -6.95 0.24
N GLY A 511 35.12 -5.90 -0.57
CA GLY A 511 36.32 -5.10 -0.85
C GLY A 511 36.87 -4.38 0.38
N LEU A 512 35.99 -3.76 1.18
CA LEU A 512 36.38 -3.11 2.45
C LEU A 512 36.86 -4.11 3.48
N TYR A 513 36.20 -5.27 3.57
CA TYR A 513 36.61 -6.36 4.43
C TYR A 513 38.00 -6.83 4.04
N TYR A 514 38.25 -7.11 2.75
CA TYR A 514 39.55 -7.52 2.24
C TYR A 514 40.66 -6.53 2.61
N LEU A 515 40.43 -5.23 2.42
CA LEU A 515 41.37 -4.18 2.85
C LEU A 515 41.70 -4.22 4.34
N SER A 516 40.74 -4.60 5.19
CA SER A 516 40.89 -4.56 6.66
C SER A 516 41.55 -5.80 7.28
N ILE A 517 41.81 -6.85 6.47
CA ILE A 517 42.43 -8.11 6.93
C ILE A 517 43.87 -7.87 7.39
N VAL A 518 44.27 -8.63 8.41
CA VAL A 518 45.64 -8.67 8.94
C VAL A 518 46.19 -10.08 8.72
N ASN A 519 47.36 -10.17 8.08
CA ASN A 519 48.10 -11.43 7.91
C ASN A 519 49.38 -11.41 8.75
N GLN A 520 49.92 -12.61 9.02
CA GLN A 520 51.20 -12.81 9.69
C GLN A 520 52.32 -13.09 8.67
N ASN A 521 53.54 -12.66 8.99
CA ASN A 521 54.76 -12.89 8.19
C ASN A 521 54.64 -12.32 6.77
N GLU A 522 54.06 -11.13 6.64
CA GLU A 522 53.94 -10.43 5.37
C GLU A 522 55.17 -9.53 5.11
N PRO A 523 55.57 -9.32 3.84
CA PRO A 523 56.60 -8.34 3.50
C PRO A 523 56.24 -6.95 4.04
N GLY A 524 57.19 -6.34 4.77
CA GLY A 524 57.01 -5.02 5.38
C GLY A 524 56.42 -5.01 6.79
N GLU A 525 56.28 -6.18 7.44
CA GLU A 525 55.83 -6.27 8.84
C GLU A 525 56.76 -5.49 9.78
N GLY A 526 56.17 -4.64 10.63
CA GLY A 526 56.87 -3.80 11.60
C GLY A 526 57.41 -2.47 11.07
N MET A 527 57.27 -2.18 9.77
CA MET A 527 57.67 -0.89 9.20
C MET A 527 56.83 0.27 9.75
N VAL A 528 57.44 1.46 9.79
CA VAL A 528 56.82 2.69 10.31
C VAL A 528 56.66 3.67 9.16
N PHE A 529 55.45 4.20 8.98
CA PHE A 529 55.12 5.14 7.90
C PHE A 529 54.69 6.50 8.46
N ALA A 530 55.27 7.57 7.91
CA ALA A 530 55.02 8.93 8.37
C ALA A 530 53.80 9.57 7.71
N ASP A 531 53.54 9.25 6.45
CA ASP A 531 52.40 9.76 5.69
C ASP A 531 51.81 8.72 4.72
N MET A 532 50.70 9.10 4.10
CA MET A 532 49.95 8.23 3.19
C MET A 532 50.60 8.15 1.79
N GLY A 533 51.39 9.15 1.40
CA GLY A 533 52.12 9.14 0.12
C GLY A 533 53.27 8.13 0.12
N GLU A 534 54.05 8.09 1.20
CA GLU A 534 55.09 7.09 1.46
C GLU A 534 54.51 5.69 1.48
N LEU A 535 53.35 5.51 2.12
CA LEU A 535 52.67 4.22 2.18
C LEU A 535 52.14 3.77 0.81
N GLN A 536 51.59 4.68 0.00
CA GLN A 536 51.20 4.38 -1.39
C GLN A 536 52.41 3.99 -2.24
N HIS A 537 53.51 4.73 -2.14
CA HIS A 537 54.74 4.42 -2.85
C HIS A 537 55.31 3.05 -2.46
N ALA A 538 55.28 2.72 -1.16
CA ALA A 538 55.70 1.41 -0.65
C ALA A 538 54.81 0.26 -1.14
N LEU A 539 53.49 0.47 -1.25
CA LEU A 539 52.57 -0.50 -1.85
C LEU A 539 52.83 -0.69 -3.35
N GLU A 540 53.07 0.38 -4.10
CA GLU A 540 53.33 0.33 -5.54
C GLU A 540 54.65 -0.38 -5.88
N THR A 541 55.69 -0.10 -5.10
CA THR A 541 57.00 -0.77 -5.19
C THR A 541 56.99 -2.19 -4.61
N LYS A 542 55.87 -2.62 -4.01
CA LYS A 542 55.70 -3.92 -3.33
C LYS A 542 56.66 -4.14 -2.16
N ALA A 543 57.18 -3.05 -1.57
CA ALA A 543 57.97 -3.11 -0.34
C ALA A 543 57.11 -3.55 0.86
N VAL A 544 55.81 -3.23 0.82
CA VAL A 544 54.81 -3.64 1.82
C VAL A 544 53.58 -4.20 1.12
N THR A 545 52.88 -5.15 1.73
CA THR A 545 51.59 -5.68 1.26
C THR A 545 50.41 -5.10 2.03
N LEU A 546 49.20 -5.13 1.44
CA LEU A 546 48.00 -4.52 2.03
C LEU A 546 47.67 -4.99 3.45
N HIS A 547 48.03 -6.24 3.78
CA HIS A 547 47.68 -6.93 5.02
C HIS A 547 48.82 -6.99 6.04
N ALA A 548 49.98 -6.39 5.73
CA ALA A 548 51.12 -6.34 6.63
C ALA A 548 50.82 -5.48 7.86
N LYS A 549 51.28 -5.90 9.05
CA LYS A 549 51.18 -5.10 10.27
C LYS A 549 52.23 -3.99 10.24
N ILE A 550 51.80 -2.74 10.30
CA ILE A 550 52.65 -1.56 10.25
C ILE A 550 52.32 -0.60 11.40
N LYS A 551 53.20 0.37 11.63
CA LYS A 551 52.90 1.54 12.48
C LYS A 551 52.66 2.74 11.59
N GLY A 552 51.41 3.20 11.53
CA GLY A 552 51.01 4.34 10.72
C GLY A 552 50.73 5.57 11.57
N ARG A 553 51.24 6.73 11.15
CA ARG A 553 50.87 8.03 11.75
C ARG A 553 49.55 8.52 11.15
N PHE A 554 48.50 8.61 11.96
CA PHE A 554 47.21 9.18 11.56
C PHE A 554 47.08 10.61 12.11
N ARG A 555 46.64 11.55 11.26
CA ARG A 555 46.42 12.96 11.62
C ARG A 555 44.93 13.21 11.82
N THR A 556 44.52 13.49 13.04
CA THR A 556 43.15 13.88 13.43
C THR A 556 43.12 15.32 13.94
N VAL A 557 41.94 15.80 14.34
CA VAL A 557 41.73 17.12 14.96
C VAL A 557 41.34 16.94 16.44
N ASP A 558 41.74 17.89 17.29
CA ASP A 558 41.29 17.97 18.69
C ASP A 558 40.01 18.83 18.86
N ALA A 559 39.53 18.94 20.10
CA ALA A 559 38.31 19.70 20.45
C ALA A 559 38.42 21.21 20.14
N GLU A 560 39.64 21.72 19.95
CA GLU A 560 39.94 23.12 19.62
C GLU A 560 40.20 23.31 18.12
N GLY A 561 40.17 22.22 17.33
CA GLY A 561 40.39 22.22 15.88
C GLY A 561 41.86 22.14 15.46
N ASN A 562 42.80 21.95 16.39
CA ASN A 562 44.21 21.78 16.07
C ASN A 562 44.50 20.37 15.57
N VAL A 563 45.45 20.24 14.64
CA VAL A 563 45.82 18.95 14.06
C VAL A 563 46.71 18.18 15.04
N VAL A 564 46.20 17.04 15.54
CA VAL A 564 46.93 16.12 16.41
C VAL A 564 47.28 14.86 15.65
N SER A 565 48.53 14.42 15.73
CA SER A 565 48.97 13.16 15.15
C SER A 565 49.19 12.08 16.21
N LYS A 566 48.66 10.88 15.98
CA LYS A 566 48.91 9.70 16.81
C LYS A 566 49.42 8.55 15.95
N ILE A 567 50.28 7.71 16.52
CA ILE A 567 50.78 6.48 15.88
C ILE A 567 49.89 5.33 16.31
N TYR A 568 49.39 4.57 15.34
CA TYR A 568 48.56 3.39 15.57
C TYR A 568 49.22 2.15 14.98
N ASP A 569 49.07 1.02 15.68
CA ASP A 569 49.33 -0.31 15.12
C ASP A 569 48.15 -0.66 14.19
N THR A 570 48.44 -0.79 12.90
CA THR A 570 47.42 -0.88 11.84
C THR A 570 47.94 -1.64 10.62
N THR A 571 47.16 -1.67 9.54
CA THR A 571 47.58 -2.17 8.23
C THR A 571 47.50 -1.06 7.17
N PRO A 572 48.26 -1.17 6.07
CA PRO A 572 48.11 -0.28 4.91
C PRO A 572 46.66 -0.14 4.44
N GLY A 573 45.91 -1.24 4.37
CA GLY A 573 44.51 -1.20 3.94
C GLY A 573 43.58 -0.46 4.91
N ARG A 574 43.77 -0.60 6.23
CA ARG A 574 43.00 0.16 7.23
C ARG A 574 43.35 1.66 7.23
N MET A 575 44.60 2.02 6.92
CA MET A 575 45.01 3.42 6.74
C MET A 575 44.31 4.06 5.54
N ILE A 576 44.18 3.35 4.42
CA ILE A 576 43.45 3.81 3.24
C ILE A 576 41.96 4.06 3.57
N ILE A 577 41.33 3.17 4.35
CA ILE A 577 39.94 3.37 4.80
C ILE A 577 39.86 4.59 5.74
N GLY A 578 40.78 4.70 6.69
CA GLY A 578 40.79 5.79 7.66
C GLY A 578 41.04 7.17 7.06
N GLU A 579 41.76 7.26 5.93
CA GLU A 579 41.94 8.53 5.20
C GLU A 579 40.59 9.12 4.73
N LEU A 580 39.61 8.27 4.45
CA LEU A 580 38.28 8.71 4.04
C LEU A 580 37.42 9.22 5.19
N LEU A 581 37.78 8.93 6.45
CA LEU A 581 37.03 9.39 7.61
C LEU A 581 37.02 10.92 7.68
N PRO A 582 35.87 11.55 7.97
CA PRO A 582 35.84 12.97 8.26
C PRO A 582 36.71 13.30 9.46
N LYS A 583 37.51 14.36 9.37
CA LYS A 583 38.37 14.83 10.46
C LYS A 583 37.51 15.45 11.54
N ASN A 584 37.17 14.68 12.58
CA ASN A 584 36.38 15.11 13.72
C ASN A 584 36.85 14.36 14.98
N VAL A 585 36.84 15.03 16.13
CA VAL A 585 37.23 14.50 17.43
C VAL A 585 36.43 13.26 17.80
N ASN A 586 35.13 13.28 17.50
CA ASN A 586 34.19 12.23 17.88
C ASN A 586 34.18 11.04 16.90
N VAL A 587 35.02 11.07 15.86
CA VAL A 587 35.20 9.97 14.92
C VAL A 587 36.64 9.47 15.03
N PRO A 588 36.94 8.62 16.03
CA PRO A 588 38.30 8.13 16.22
C PRO A 588 38.70 7.16 15.11
N TYR A 589 39.99 7.12 14.78
CA TYR A 589 40.56 6.17 13.81
C TYR A 589 40.29 4.70 14.20
N GLU A 590 40.08 4.43 15.48
CA GLU A 590 39.69 3.11 16.02
C GLU A 590 38.40 2.57 15.36
N THR A 591 37.50 3.44 14.90
CA THR A 591 36.31 3.01 14.16
C THR A 591 36.62 2.28 12.85
N ALA A 592 37.72 2.68 12.18
CA ALA A 592 38.24 2.04 10.97
C ALA A 592 39.35 1.01 11.25
N ASN A 593 39.98 1.03 12.44
CA ASN A 593 41.04 0.08 12.81
C ASN A 593 40.50 -1.26 13.36
N GLN A 594 39.59 -1.87 12.62
CA GLN A 594 39.02 -3.18 12.93
C GLN A 594 38.69 -3.92 11.64
N GLU A 595 38.33 -5.19 11.74
CA GLU A 595 37.83 -5.93 10.58
C GLU A 595 36.47 -5.36 10.13
N MET A 596 36.40 -4.92 8.88
CA MET A 596 35.26 -4.19 8.34
C MET A 596 34.18 -5.14 7.84
N THR A 597 33.54 -5.82 8.79
CA THR A 597 32.31 -6.59 8.53
C THR A 597 31.15 -5.63 8.22
N LYS A 598 30.08 -6.13 7.60
CA LYS A 598 28.86 -5.35 7.31
C LYS A 598 28.29 -4.63 8.55
N LYS A 599 28.36 -5.27 9.72
CA LYS A 599 27.92 -4.69 11.00
C LYS A 599 28.83 -3.53 11.43
N ASN A 600 30.14 -3.69 11.30
CA ASN A 600 31.11 -2.66 11.67
C ASN A 600 31.07 -1.46 10.72
N ILE A 601 30.87 -1.70 9.42
CA ILE A 601 30.65 -0.63 8.43
C ILE A 601 29.39 0.17 8.76
N SER A 602 28.29 -0.51 9.11
CA SER A 602 27.04 0.17 9.53
C SER A 602 27.26 1.06 10.76
N LYS A 603 27.97 0.55 11.78
CA LYS A 603 28.34 1.33 12.99
C LYS A 603 29.24 2.52 12.65
N MET A 604 30.18 2.35 11.73
CA MET A 604 31.06 3.43 11.28
C MET A 604 30.24 4.55 10.60
N ILE A 605 29.32 4.20 9.71
CA ILE A 605 28.43 5.18 9.05
C ILE A 605 27.52 5.88 10.07
N ASP A 606 26.97 5.14 11.03
CA ASP A 606 26.13 5.70 12.11
C ASP A 606 26.91 6.70 12.97
N THR A 607 28.17 6.38 13.31
CA THR A 607 29.06 7.28 14.06
C THR A 607 29.34 8.57 13.28
N VAL A 608 29.64 8.45 11.98
CA VAL A 608 29.85 9.61 11.09
C VAL A 608 28.58 10.46 10.98
N TYR A 609 27.41 9.84 10.84
CA TYR A 609 26.14 10.56 10.74
C TYR A 609 25.82 11.38 11.99
N ARG A 610 25.99 10.78 13.17
CA ARG A 610 25.68 11.44 14.45
C ARG A 610 26.61 12.61 14.76
N HIS A 611 27.88 12.52 14.39
CA HIS A 611 28.89 13.50 14.79
C HIS A 611 29.26 14.53 13.70
N CYS A 612 29.12 14.18 12.42
CA CYS A 612 29.48 15.04 11.28
C CYS A 612 28.27 15.50 10.47
N GLY A 613 27.07 14.99 10.77
CA GLY A 613 25.83 15.37 10.12
C GLY A 613 25.62 14.73 8.75
N GLN A 614 24.56 15.16 8.08
CA GLN A 614 24.05 14.50 6.88
C GLN A 614 24.97 14.64 5.66
N LYS A 615 25.46 15.85 5.37
CA LYS A 615 26.24 16.15 4.16
C LYS A 615 27.55 15.37 4.10
N GLU A 616 28.33 15.39 5.18
CA GLU A 616 29.59 14.66 5.28
C GLU A 616 29.37 13.15 5.17
N THR A 617 28.28 12.63 5.74
CA THR A 617 27.91 11.22 5.64
C THR A 617 27.64 10.78 4.20
N VAL A 618 26.93 11.58 3.41
CA VAL A 618 26.67 11.27 1.99
C VAL A 618 27.99 11.20 1.22
N ILE A 619 28.86 12.19 1.39
CA ILE A 619 30.16 12.23 0.72
C ILE A 619 31.02 11.03 1.13
N PHE A 620 31.01 10.70 2.41
CA PHE A 620 31.72 9.55 2.96
C PHE A 620 31.22 8.23 2.37
N CYS A 621 29.90 8.02 2.30
CA CYS A 621 29.30 6.82 1.72
C CYS A 621 29.64 6.65 0.23
N ASP A 622 29.60 7.73 -0.57
CA ASP A 622 29.99 7.69 -1.99
C ASP A 622 31.47 7.28 -2.16
N ARG A 623 32.37 7.84 -1.33
CA ARG A 623 33.81 7.50 -1.35
C ARG A 623 34.07 6.06 -0.91
N ILE A 624 33.38 5.60 0.13
CA ILE A 624 33.48 4.22 0.61
C ILE A 624 32.98 3.22 -0.43
N MET A 625 31.88 3.54 -1.12
CA MET A 625 31.37 2.72 -2.22
C MET A 625 32.43 2.58 -3.30
N ALA A 626 33.01 3.70 -3.76
CA ALA A 626 34.03 3.70 -4.80
C ALA A 626 35.27 2.90 -4.40
N LEU A 627 35.75 3.09 -3.16
CA LEU A 627 36.89 2.33 -2.61
C LEU A 627 36.58 0.83 -2.55
N GLY A 628 35.39 0.46 -2.04
CA GLY A 628 34.95 -0.92 -1.93
C GLY A 628 34.91 -1.62 -3.29
N PHE A 629 34.31 -1.00 -4.31
CA PHE A 629 34.29 -1.58 -5.66
C PHE A 629 35.68 -1.70 -6.28
N ALA A 630 36.51 -0.66 -6.18
CA ALA A 630 37.86 -0.66 -6.76
C ALA A 630 38.73 -1.78 -6.17
N HIS A 631 38.69 -1.94 -4.84
CA HIS A 631 39.48 -2.98 -4.17
C HIS A 631 38.88 -4.36 -4.28
N ALA A 632 37.55 -4.51 -4.35
CA ALA A 632 36.93 -5.80 -4.66
C ALA A 632 37.36 -6.31 -6.04
N CYS A 633 37.39 -5.42 -7.05
CA CYS A 633 37.86 -5.77 -8.39
C CYS A 633 39.35 -6.14 -8.41
N ARG A 634 40.21 -5.34 -7.76
CA ARG A 634 41.66 -5.62 -7.66
C ARG A 634 41.98 -6.89 -6.90
N ALA A 635 41.19 -7.23 -5.87
CA ALA A 635 41.40 -8.44 -5.08
C ALA A 635 41.16 -9.72 -5.89
N GLY A 636 40.37 -9.65 -6.98
CA GLY A 636 40.13 -10.81 -7.85
C GLY A 636 39.51 -12.00 -7.12
N ILE A 637 38.72 -11.76 -6.07
CA ILE A 637 38.13 -12.82 -5.24
C ILE A 637 37.19 -13.65 -6.12
N SER A 638 37.52 -14.92 -6.26
CA SER A 638 36.78 -15.89 -7.07
C SER A 638 36.21 -17.00 -6.20
N PHE A 639 35.28 -17.76 -6.77
CA PHE A 639 34.63 -18.89 -6.13
C PHE A 639 34.88 -20.15 -6.96
N GLY A 640 35.73 -21.04 -6.46
CA GLY A 640 36.04 -22.34 -7.06
C GLY A 640 35.30 -23.50 -6.39
N LYS A 641 35.25 -24.65 -7.09
CA LYS A 641 34.75 -25.91 -6.49
C LYS A 641 35.65 -26.39 -5.35
N ASP A 642 36.95 -26.10 -5.42
CA ASP A 642 37.95 -26.56 -4.45
C ASP A 642 37.90 -25.76 -3.14
N ASP A 643 37.41 -24.52 -3.18
CA ASP A 643 37.19 -23.69 -1.99
C ASP A 643 36.15 -24.30 -1.03
N MET A 644 35.26 -25.14 -1.53
CA MET A 644 34.28 -25.88 -0.74
C MET A 644 34.92 -27.09 -0.06
N LEU A 645 35.54 -26.90 1.11
CA LEU A 645 36.24 -27.96 1.83
C LEU A 645 35.26 -28.85 2.63
N ILE A 646 35.18 -30.13 2.26
CA ILE A 646 34.41 -31.14 2.99
C ILE A 646 35.28 -31.64 4.16
N PRO A 647 34.76 -31.77 5.39
CA PRO A 647 35.55 -32.30 6.51
C PRO A 647 35.79 -33.81 6.37
N ASP A 648 37.03 -34.26 6.58
CA ASP A 648 37.41 -35.69 6.41
C ASP A 648 36.74 -36.59 7.46
N THR A 649 36.40 -36.00 8.61
CA THR A 649 35.64 -36.60 9.73
C THR A 649 34.17 -36.86 9.40
N LYS A 650 33.62 -36.25 8.33
CA LYS A 650 32.21 -36.40 7.93
C LYS A 650 31.79 -37.86 7.83
N LEU A 651 32.57 -38.69 7.13
CA LEU A 651 32.22 -40.10 6.89
C LEU A 651 32.09 -40.88 8.20
N LYS A 652 32.96 -40.59 9.18
CA LYS A 652 32.93 -41.21 10.51
C LYS A 652 31.69 -40.78 11.29
N LEU A 653 31.42 -39.47 11.34
CA LEU A 653 30.24 -38.95 12.05
C LEU A 653 28.92 -39.50 11.49
N VAL A 654 28.84 -39.63 10.17
CA VAL A 654 27.67 -40.21 9.51
C VAL A 654 27.54 -41.71 9.82
N SER A 655 28.64 -42.48 9.73
CA SER A 655 28.59 -43.91 10.05
C SER A 655 28.21 -44.19 11.50
N ASP A 656 28.73 -43.39 12.44
CA ASP A 656 28.42 -43.51 13.86
C ASP A 656 26.93 -43.23 14.13
N THR A 657 26.38 -42.23 13.44
CA THR A 657 24.96 -41.87 13.57
C THR A 657 24.05 -42.89 12.90
N GLU A 658 24.46 -43.49 11.78
CA GLU A 658 23.73 -44.57 11.12
C GLU A 658 23.70 -45.84 11.99
N ALA A 659 24.78 -46.15 12.69
CA ALA A 659 24.84 -47.25 13.65
C ALA A 659 23.87 -47.01 14.83
N LEU A 660 23.85 -45.79 15.39
CA LEU A 660 22.89 -45.40 16.43
C LEU A 660 21.43 -45.50 15.95
N ALA A 661 21.14 -45.08 14.71
CA ALA A 661 19.79 -45.20 14.15
C ALA A 661 19.35 -46.66 13.99
N LYS A 662 20.26 -47.56 13.57
CA LYS A 662 20.02 -49.02 13.53
C LYS A 662 19.80 -49.60 14.92
N GLU A 663 20.52 -49.14 15.93
CA GLU A 663 20.30 -49.54 17.32
C GLU A 663 18.90 -49.16 17.81
N TYR A 664 18.43 -47.94 17.52
CA TYR A 664 17.07 -47.52 17.85
C TYR A 664 16.00 -48.32 17.09
N GLU A 665 16.28 -48.71 15.85
CA GLU A 665 15.41 -49.60 15.09
C GLU A 665 15.34 -51.01 15.70
N GLN A 666 16.46 -51.54 16.17
CA GLN A 666 16.50 -52.81 16.88
C GLN A 666 15.75 -52.74 18.22
N GLN A 667 15.96 -51.69 19.02
CA GLN A 667 15.21 -51.46 20.27
C GLN A 667 13.69 -51.38 20.04
N TYR A 668 13.26 -50.81 18.92
CA TYR A 668 11.86 -50.78 18.53
C TYR A 668 11.33 -52.18 18.16
N ASN A 669 12.09 -52.94 17.36
CA ASN A 669 11.74 -54.32 16.98
C ASN A 669 11.68 -55.26 18.20
N ASP A 670 12.54 -55.03 19.20
CA ASP A 670 12.57 -55.75 20.48
C ASP A 670 11.46 -55.29 21.45
N GLY A 671 10.69 -54.25 21.09
CA GLY A 671 9.58 -53.72 21.87
C GLY A 671 9.97 -52.86 23.08
N LEU A 672 11.24 -52.43 23.17
CA LEU A 672 11.76 -51.62 24.27
C LEU A 672 11.35 -50.15 24.19
N ILE A 673 11.08 -49.64 22.98
CA ILE A 673 10.67 -48.25 22.73
C ILE A 673 9.45 -48.19 21.83
N THR A 674 8.68 -47.10 21.95
CA THR A 674 7.54 -46.84 21.07
C THR A 674 7.96 -46.23 19.72
N GLN A 675 7.08 -46.31 18.70
CA GLN A 675 7.35 -45.73 17.38
C GLN A 675 7.58 -44.20 17.44
N GLY A 676 6.85 -43.50 18.31
CA GLY A 676 7.02 -42.05 18.50
C GLY A 676 8.36 -41.70 19.15
N GLU A 677 8.81 -42.50 20.11
CA GLU A 677 10.13 -42.33 20.74
C GLU A 677 11.27 -42.68 19.77
N LYS A 678 11.12 -43.74 18.95
CA LYS A 678 12.05 -44.05 17.85
C LYS A 678 12.20 -42.83 16.94
N TYR A 679 11.08 -42.30 16.45
CA TYR A 679 11.06 -41.12 15.56
C TYR A 679 11.84 -39.94 16.16
N ASN A 680 11.51 -39.55 17.40
CA ASN A 680 12.14 -38.41 18.06
C ASN A 680 13.65 -38.64 18.30
N LYS A 681 14.05 -39.85 18.72
CA LYS A 681 15.46 -40.19 18.94
C LYS A 681 16.27 -40.19 17.64
N VAL A 682 15.72 -40.74 16.55
CA VAL A 682 16.39 -40.74 15.23
C VAL A 682 16.55 -39.32 14.70
N VAL A 683 15.49 -38.49 14.80
CA VAL A 683 15.53 -37.08 14.39
C VAL A 683 16.57 -36.29 15.19
N ASP A 684 16.63 -36.46 16.51
CA ASP A 684 17.60 -35.78 17.38
C ASP A 684 19.05 -36.23 17.08
N ALA A 685 19.28 -37.52 16.87
CA ALA A 685 20.61 -38.04 16.52
C ALA A 685 21.13 -37.44 15.20
N TRP A 686 20.28 -37.38 14.16
CA TRP A 686 20.65 -36.78 12.88
C TRP A 686 20.78 -35.26 12.93
N ALA A 687 19.98 -34.57 13.74
CA ALA A 687 20.13 -33.14 13.95
C ALA A 687 21.49 -32.81 14.58
N LYS A 688 21.87 -33.51 15.66
CA LYS A 688 23.18 -33.37 16.33
C LYS A 688 24.34 -33.69 15.40
N CYS A 689 24.22 -34.75 14.58
CA CYS A 689 25.23 -35.08 13.58
C CYS A 689 25.41 -33.94 12.56
N SER A 690 24.31 -33.40 12.04
CA SER A 690 24.34 -32.29 11.08
C SER A 690 24.99 -31.03 11.65
N GLU A 691 24.81 -30.74 12.93
CA GLU A 691 25.48 -29.63 13.63
C GLU A 691 26.99 -29.90 13.80
N LYS A 692 27.39 -31.08 14.29
CA LYS A 692 28.81 -31.45 14.42
C LYS A 692 29.58 -31.36 13.11
N VAL A 693 29.00 -31.89 12.03
CA VAL A 693 29.59 -31.81 10.68
C VAL A 693 29.74 -30.36 10.23
N ALA A 694 28.77 -29.50 10.56
CA ALA A 694 28.84 -28.08 10.22
C ALA A 694 29.94 -27.35 10.99
N ASP A 695 30.08 -27.63 12.28
CA ASP A 695 31.10 -27.01 13.13
C ASP A 695 32.52 -27.41 12.71
N GLU A 696 32.75 -28.69 12.39
CA GLU A 696 34.04 -29.17 11.89
C GLU A 696 34.37 -28.58 10.51
N MET A 697 33.38 -28.49 9.62
CA MET A 697 33.54 -27.83 8.32
C MET A 697 33.93 -26.36 8.50
N MET A 698 33.26 -25.63 9.39
CA MET A 698 33.56 -24.22 9.66
C MET A 698 34.93 -24.04 10.31
N ALA A 699 35.33 -24.93 11.22
CA ALA A 699 36.66 -24.93 11.84
C ALA A 699 37.75 -25.13 10.79
N ARG A 700 37.56 -26.07 9.85
CA ARG A 700 38.50 -26.35 8.76
C ARG A 700 38.63 -25.17 7.80
N ILE A 701 37.50 -24.59 7.37
CA ILE A 701 37.48 -23.45 6.45
C ILE A 701 38.09 -22.18 7.07
N LYS A 702 38.03 -22.05 8.40
CA LYS A 702 38.64 -20.95 9.16
C LYS A 702 40.15 -21.13 9.41
N ALA A 703 40.68 -22.35 9.30
CA ALA A 703 42.05 -22.66 9.67
C ALA A 703 43.06 -21.82 8.87
N VAL A 704 44.07 -21.30 9.57
CA VAL A 704 45.14 -20.51 8.97
C VAL A 704 46.24 -21.46 8.51
N GLU A 705 46.46 -21.51 7.20
CA GLU A 705 47.56 -22.27 6.59
C GLU A 705 48.74 -21.37 6.28
N PHE A 706 49.95 -21.92 6.30
CA PHE A 706 51.18 -21.23 5.89
C PHE A 706 51.73 -21.85 4.61
N GLU A 707 52.33 -21.01 3.76
CA GLU A 707 53.12 -21.45 2.62
C GLU A 707 54.50 -21.97 3.08
N ASP A 708 55.18 -22.71 2.22
CA ASP A 708 56.53 -23.23 2.49
C ASP A 708 57.55 -22.12 2.84
N ASN A 709 57.28 -20.89 2.41
CA ASN A 709 58.08 -19.69 2.68
C ASN A 709 57.77 -19.02 4.05
N GLY A 710 56.93 -19.64 4.89
CA GLY A 710 56.54 -19.12 6.21
C GLY A 710 55.47 -18.00 6.18
N ARG A 711 55.03 -17.58 4.99
CA ARG A 711 53.96 -16.58 4.79
C ARG A 711 52.60 -17.22 5.00
N GLN A 712 51.67 -16.48 5.60
CA GLN A 712 50.29 -16.92 5.74
C GLN A 712 49.60 -17.03 4.36
N LYS A 713 48.97 -18.18 4.06
CA LYS A 713 48.16 -18.34 2.85
C LYS A 713 46.94 -17.41 2.88
N PRO A 714 46.48 -16.95 1.72
CA PRO A 714 45.23 -16.20 1.61
C PRO A 714 44.06 -16.97 2.24
N MET A 715 43.19 -16.23 2.94
CA MET A 715 41.97 -16.79 3.50
C MET A 715 41.07 -17.35 2.38
N ASN A 716 40.35 -18.42 2.69
CA ASN A 716 39.39 -19.01 1.75
C ASN A 716 38.31 -17.99 1.33
N SER A 717 38.06 -17.86 0.02
CA SER A 717 37.09 -16.93 -0.55
C SER A 717 35.67 -17.11 0.00
N ILE A 718 35.21 -18.36 0.16
CA ILE A 718 33.88 -18.69 0.68
C ILE A 718 33.76 -18.18 2.12
N TYR A 719 34.79 -18.42 2.93
CA TYR A 719 34.81 -17.92 4.30
C TYR A 719 34.72 -16.41 4.35
N MET A 720 35.52 -15.71 3.53
CA MET A 720 35.51 -14.25 3.45
C MET A 720 34.12 -13.71 3.11
N MET A 721 33.41 -14.34 2.16
CA MET A 721 32.04 -13.95 1.79
C MET A 721 31.05 -14.08 2.97
N SER A 722 31.11 -15.19 3.74
CA SER A 722 30.28 -15.37 4.95
C SER A 722 30.63 -14.38 6.04
N HIS A 723 31.91 -14.32 6.40
CA HIS A 723 32.39 -13.67 7.61
C HIS A 723 32.27 -12.15 7.49
N SER A 724 32.56 -11.61 6.31
CA SER A 724 32.31 -10.19 6.00
C SER A 724 30.83 -9.82 6.10
N GLY A 725 29.92 -10.80 5.95
CA GLY A 725 28.48 -10.55 5.83
C GLY A 725 28.08 -9.94 4.49
N ALA A 726 28.96 -10.01 3.48
CA ALA A 726 28.70 -9.56 2.13
C ALA A 726 27.60 -10.41 1.47
N ARG A 727 27.79 -11.73 1.45
CA ARG A 727 26.83 -12.69 0.90
C ARG A 727 27.11 -14.09 1.44
N GLY A 728 26.05 -14.83 1.74
CA GLY A 728 26.17 -16.18 2.28
C GLY A 728 25.90 -16.21 3.78
N SER A 729 25.38 -17.34 4.26
CA SER A 729 25.27 -17.64 5.69
C SER A 729 25.98 -18.96 6.02
N PRO A 730 26.39 -19.17 7.28
CA PRO A 730 26.94 -20.45 7.73
C PRO A 730 26.02 -21.64 7.40
N THR A 731 24.70 -21.43 7.47
CA THR A 731 23.70 -22.45 7.10
C THR A 731 23.75 -22.83 5.62
N GLN A 732 23.99 -21.87 4.72
CA GLN A 732 24.17 -22.15 3.29
C GLN A 732 25.50 -22.88 3.03
N MET A 733 26.56 -22.50 3.74
CA MET A 733 27.86 -23.18 3.65
C MET A 733 27.78 -24.63 4.11
N ARG A 734 27.04 -24.89 5.19
CA ARG A 734 26.73 -26.25 5.66
C ARG A 734 26.10 -27.10 4.55
N GLN A 735 25.21 -26.53 3.74
CA GLN A 735 24.57 -27.26 2.64
C GLN A 735 25.51 -27.50 1.44
N LEU A 736 26.51 -26.64 1.24
CA LEU A 736 27.48 -26.77 0.16
C LEU A 736 28.52 -27.86 0.41
N ALA A 737 29.13 -27.86 1.61
CA ALA A 737 30.28 -28.73 1.93
C ALA A 737 30.07 -29.66 3.13
N GLY A 738 29.08 -29.44 3.98
CA GLY A 738 28.72 -30.32 5.09
C GLY A 738 27.80 -31.46 4.65
N MET A 739 26.62 -31.51 5.24
CA MET A 739 25.48 -32.32 4.80
C MET A 739 24.23 -31.44 4.81
N ARG A 740 23.24 -31.75 3.96
CA ARG A 740 22.03 -30.94 3.90
C ARG A 740 21.09 -31.18 5.08
N GLY A 741 21.11 -32.40 5.63
CA GLY A 741 20.40 -32.78 6.85
C GLY A 741 18.92 -33.12 6.60
N LEU A 742 18.12 -32.94 7.65
CA LEU A 742 16.71 -33.32 7.68
C LEU A 742 15.83 -32.35 6.89
N MET A 743 14.83 -32.90 6.17
CA MET A 743 13.87 -32.12 5.38
C MET A 743 12.45 -32.28 5.94
N ALA A 744 11.67 -31.21 5.88
CA ALA A 744 10.27 -31.24 6.28
C ALA A 744 9.35 -31.61 5.10
N LYS A 745 8.36 -32.47 5.37
CA LYS A 745 7.23 -32.73 4.48
C LYS A 745 6.32 -31.50 4.39
N PRO A 746 5.42 -31.43 3.40
CA PRO A 746 4.43 -30.35 3.33
C PRO A 746 3.52 -30.27 4.58
N SER A 747 3.28 -31.38 5.27
CA SER A 747 2.56 -31.45 6.55
C SER A 747 3.28 -30.74 7.70
N GLY A 748 4.60 -30.58 7.62
CA GLY A 748 5.44 -30.05 8.71
C GLY A 748 6.21 -31.13 9.46
N GLU A 749 5.87 -32.41 9.29
CA GLU A 749 6.65 -33.53 9.84
C GLU A 749 8.03 -33.60 9.19
N ILE A 750 9.04 -33.92 9.99
CA ILE A 750 10.41 -34.13 9.52
C ILE A 750 10.52 -35.55 8.93
N ILE A 751 11.18 -35.68 7.78
CA ILE A 751 11.49 -36.97 7.18
C ILE A 751 12.64 -37.61 7.99
N GLU A 752 12.43 -38.82 8.49
CA GLU A 752 13.41 -39.57 9.31
C GLU A 752 14.72 -39.83 8.58
N THR A 753 14.66 -39.99 7.25
CA THR A 753 15.83 -40.19 6.39
C THR A 753 16.44 -38.84 5.98
N PRO A 754 17.62 -38.47 6.51
CA PRO A 754 18.28 -37.22 6.15
C PRO A 754 18.89 -37.29 4.76
N ILE A 755 19.23 -36.12 4.21
CA ILE A 755 20.09 -36.00 3.04
C ILE A 755 21.53 -35.91 3.52
N ILE A 756 22.30 -36.97 3.28
CA ILE A 756 23.69 -37.11 3.72
C ILE A 756 24.64 -36.36 2.77
N SER A 757 24.30 -36.41 1.48
CA SER A 757 25.06 -35.75 0.42
C SER A 757 25.00 -34.22 0.55
N ASN A 758 26.00 -33.54 0.00
CA ASN A 758 26.03 -32.08 -0.16
C ASN A 758 26.02 -31.68 -1.64
N PHE A 759 25.94 -30.37 -1.92
CA PHE A 759 25.92 -29.89 -3.30
C PHE A 759 27.24 -30.09 -4.05
N LYS A 760 28.39 -30.17 -3.34
CA LYS A 760 29.69 -30.46 -3.98
C LYS A 760 29.81 -31.91 -4.45
N GLU A 761 29.29 -32.86 -3.67
CA GLU A 761 29.25 -34.29 -3.95
C GLU A 761 28.15 -34.64 -4.98
N GLY A 762 27.06 -33.88 -4.98
CA GLY A 762 25.86 -34.15 -5.77
C GLY A 762 24.84 -34.97 -4.98
N LEU A 763 23.55 -34.84 -5.33
CA LEU A 763 22.47 -35.55 -4.64
C LEU A 763 21.99 -36.74 -5.48
N THR A 764 21.61 -37.83 -4.81
CA THR A 764 20.88 -38.92 -5.47
C THR A 764 19.47 -38.50 -5.86
N VAL A 765 18.82 -39.26 -6.75
CA VAL A 765 17.46 -38.95 -7.22
C VAL A 765 16.45 -38.87 -6.06
N LEU A 766 16.55 -39.80 -5.10
CA LEU A 766 15.67 -39.84 -3.92
C LEU A 766 15.91 -38.65 -2.99
N GLU A 767 17.17 -38.33 -2.69
CA GLU A 767 17.52 -37.16 -1.87
C GLU A 767 17.05 -35.85 -2.52
N TYR A 768 17.24 -35.72 -3.83
CA TYR A 768 16.79 -34.55 -4.57
C TYR A 768 15.27 -34.43 -4.55
N PHE A 769 14.55 -35.54 -4.77
CA PHE A 769 13.08 -35.59 -4.70
C PHE A 769 12.57 -35.16 -3.32
N ASN A 770 13.11 -35.70 -2.23
CA ASN A 770 12.73 -35.34 -0.86
C ASN A 770 12.93 -33.84 -0.59
N SER A 771 13.99 -33.26 -1.15
CA SER A 771 14.28 -31.83 -1.09
C SER A 771 13.23 -30.95 -1.79
N THR A 772 12.57 -31.45 -2.84
CA THR A 772 11.61 -30.65 -3.63
C THR A 772 10.39 -30.23 -2.82
N HIS A 773 9.98 -31.02 -1.83
CA HIS A 773 8.83 -30.71 -0.98
C HIS A 773 9.01 -29.40 -0.21
N GLY A 774 10.16 -29.26 0.48
CA GLY A 774 10.51 -28.04 1.21
C GLY A 774 10.68 -26.83 0.30
N ALA A 775 11.36 -27.00 -0.83
CA ALA A 775 11.59 -25.92 -1.80
C ALA A 775 10.26 -25.40 -2.40
N ARG A 776 9.39 -26.30 -2.86
CA ARG A 776 8.09 -25.93 -3.45
C ARG A 776 7.19 -25.25 -2.41
N LYS A 777 7.13 -25.77 -1.18
CA LYS A 777 6.36 -25.15 -0.09
C LYS A 777 6.88 -23.76 0.21
N GLY A 778 8.20 -23.57 0.32
CA GLY A 778 8.81 -22.25 0.55
C GLY A 778 8.46 -21.22 -0.54
N LEU A 779 8.49 -21.63 -1.81
CA LEU A 779 8.10 -20.77 -2.94
C LEU A 779 6.60 -20.42 -2.89
N ALA A 780 5.73 -21.41 -2.65
CA ALA A 780 4.29 -21.21 -2.54
C ALA A 780 3.92 -20.30 -1.35
N ASP A 781 4.52 -20.53 -0.19
CA ASP A 781 4.29 -19.73 1.01
C ASP A 781 4.75 -18.28 0.82
N THR A 782 5.87 -18.06 0.14
CA THR A 782 6.36 -16.70 -0.17
C THR A 782 5.38 -15.96 -1.07
N ALA A 783 4.85 -16.62 -2.10
CA ALA A 783 3.83 -16.05 -2.99
C ALA A 783 2.52 -15.71 -2.24
N LEU A 784 2.06 -16.58 -1.35
CA LEU A 784 0.83 -16.36 -0.55
C LEU A 784 1.02 -15.26 0.51
N LYS A 785 2.15 -15.25 1.23
CA LYS A 785 2.45 -14.26 2.28
C LYS A 785 2.59 -12.84 1.74
N THR A 786 2.99 -12.69 0.47
CA THR A 786 3.09 -11.38 -0.19
C THR A 786 1.73 -10.66 -0.20
N ALA A 787 0.64 -11.37 -0.48
CA ALA A 787 -0.71 -10.79 -0.47
C ALA A 787 -1.17 -10.40 0.94
N ASN A 788 -0.86 -11.23 1.95
CA ASN A 788 -1.25 -11.00 3.33
C ASN A 788 -0.53 -9.78 3.94
N SER A 789 0.76 -9.61 3.64
CA SER A 789 1.56 -8.50 4.17
C SER A 789 1.04 -7.15 3.67
N GLY A 790 0.71 -7.05 2.36
CA GLY A 790 0.09 -5.85 1.80
C GLY A 790 -1.31 -5.58 2.36
N TYR A 791 -2.08 -6.64 2.65
CA TYR A 791 -3.39 -6.52 3.27
C TYR A 791 -3.33 -6.02 4.72
N LEU A 792 -2.41 -6.53 5.52
CA LEU A 792 -2.19 -6.08 6.89
C LEU A 792 -1.74 -4.62 6.92
N THR A 793 -0.77 -4.26 6.09
CA THR A 793 -0.28 -2.87 5.96
C THR A 793 -1.43 -1.92 5.64
N ARG A 794 -2.28 -2.30 4.68
CA ARG A 794 -3.48 -1.52 4.36
C ARG A 794 -4.41 -1.36 5.58
N ARG A 795 -4.71 -2.43 6.31
CA ARG A 795 -5.58 -2.34 7.51
C ARG A 795 -4.99 -1.41 8.57
N LEU A 796 -3.67 -1.45 8.76
CA LEU A 796 -2.98 -0.57 9.69
C LEU A 796 -3.08 0.90 9.24
N VAL A 797 -2.89 1.18 7.94
CA VAL A 797 -3.08 2.51 7.37
C VAL A 797 -4.53 2.96 7.52
N ASP A 798 -5.51 2.12 7.17
CA ASP A 798 -6.94 2.44 7.26
C ASP A 798 -7.35 2.85 8.71
N VAL A 799 -6.64 2.38 9.75
CA VAL A 799 -6.88 2.74 11.16
C VAL A 799 -6.08 3.96 11.61
N ALA A 800 -4.84 4.12 11.13
CA ALA A 800 -3.90 5.13 11.62
C ALA A 800 -3.76 6.36 10.70
N GLN A 801 -4.44 6.42 9.55
CA GLN A 801 -4.28 7.47 8.54
C GLN A 801 -4.56 8.88 9.06
N ASP A 802 -5.55 9.03 9.94
CA ASP A 802 -5.93 10.34 10.50
C ASP A 802 -5.10 10.74 11.74
N CYS A 803 -4.14 9.91 12.14
CA CYS A 803 -3.25 10.18 13.26
C CYS A 803 -2.09 11.08 12.83
N ILE A 804 -2.23 12.38 13.08
CA ILE A 804 -1.28 13.42 12.67
C ILE A 804 -0.72 14.14 13.92
N VAL A 805 0.55 14.56 13.85
CA VAL A 805 1.15 15.43 14.86
C VAL A 805 0.71 16.86 14.62
N ASN A 806 -0.08 17.44 15.53
CA ASN A 806 -0.71 18.76 15.35
C ASN A 806 -0.45 19.76 16.48
N SER A 807 0.15 19.31 17.58
CA SER A 807 0.48 20.13 18.74
C SER A 807 1.89 19.82 19.21
N VAL A 808 2.55 20.80 19.83
CA VAL A 808 3.91 20.60 20.33
C VAL A 808 3.87 19.75 21.59
N ASP A 809 3.11 20.18 22.59
CA ASP A 809 3.01 19.51 23.89
C ASP A 809 1.55 19.48 24.39
N CYS A 810 1.12 18.35 24.95
CA CYS A 810 -0.17 18.19 25.60
C CYS A 810 -0.14 18.36 27.13
N GLY A 811 1.04 18.48 27.74
CA GLY A 811 1.20 18.67 29.18
C GLY A 811 0.77 17.48 30.05
N THR A 812 0.67 16.27 29.48
CA THR A 812 0.21 15.09 30.23
C THR A 812 1.27 14.61 31.23
N ASP A 813 0.82 14.31 32.44
CA ASP A 813 1.61 13.62 33.48
C ASP A 813 1.51 12.09 33.38
N LYS A 814 0.81 11.56 32.36
CA LYS A 814 0.65 10.12 32.14
C LYS A 814 1.69 9.60 31.17
N GLY A 815 2.40 8.56 31.57
CA GLY A 815 3.42 7.90 30.74
C GLY A 815 3.41 6.39 30.88
N LEU A 816 4.36 5.75 30.20
CA LEU A 816 4.61 4.32 30.28
C LEU A 816 5.95 4.07 30.97
N THR A 817 6.00 3.05 31.82
CA THR A 817 7.25 2.59 32.44
C THR A 817 7.94 1.61 31.50
N MET A 818 9.14 1.96 31.04
CA MET A 818 10.00 1.11 30.21
C MET A 818 11.00 0.35 31.07
N GLN A 819 11.14 -0.94 30.77
CA GLN A 819 12.04 -1.90 31.43
C GLN A 819 12.77 -2.72 30.35
N PRO A 820 13.92 -3.35 30.65
CA PRO A 820 14.57 -4.22 29.67
C PRO A 820 13.67 -5.43 29.38
N ILE A 821 13.65 -5.89 28.13
CA ILE A 821 12.91 -7.10 27.76
C ILE A 821 13.84 -8.29 27.95
N VAL A 822 13.51 -9.16 28.89
CA VAL A 822 14.24 -10.40 29.16
C VAL A 822 13.40 -11.56 28.65
N ASP A 823 13.96 -12.32 27.71
CA ASP A 823 13.35 -13.56 27.21
C ASP A 823 14.31 -14.72 27.50
N ALA A 824 13.82 -15.77 28.16
CA ALA A 824 14.61 -16.94 28.58
C ALA A 824 15.98 -16.63 29.25
N GLY A 825 16.05 -15.54 30.03
CA GLY A 825 17.28 -15.12 30.75
C GLY A 825 18.27 -14.30 29.91
N GLN A 826 17.98 -14.04 28.63
CA GLN A 826 18.76 -13.13 27.79
C GLN A 826 18.05 -11.77 27.65
N ILE A 827 18.81 -10.69 27.77
CA ILE A 827 18.31 -9.33 27.52
C ILE A 827 18.20 -9.17 26.00
N VAL A 828 16.97 -9.17 25.49
CA VAL A 828 16.68 -8.98 24.06
C VAL A 828 16.80 -7.51 23.66
N ALA A 829 16.36 -6.60 24.54
CA ALA A 829 16.47 -5.16 24.35
C ALA A 829 16.82 -4.48 25.66
N SER A 830 17.88 -3.65 25.65
CA SER A 830 18.30 -2.86 26.82
C SER A 830 17.30 -1.73 27.12
N VAL A 831 17.35 -1.21 28.34
CA VAL A 831 16.58 -0.01 28.70
C VAL A 831 16.96 1.15 27.79
N GLY A 832 18.26 1.34 27.55
CA GLY A 832 18.78 2.39 26.67
C GLY A 832 18.17 2.37 25.27
N GLN A 833 18.13 1.19 24.64
CA GLN A 833 17.55 1.03 23.30
C GLN A 833 16.05 1.36 23.25
N ARG A 834 15.30 1.07 24.33
CA ARG A 834 13.85 1.33 24.38
C ARG A 834 13.51 2.79 24.65
N VAL A 835 14.42 3.49 25.32
CA VAL A 835 14.23 4.85 25.83
C VAL A 835 14.81 5.91 24.88
N LEU A 836 15.76 5.53 24.02
CA LEU A 836 16.35 6.41 23.00
C LEU A 836 15.28 7.12 22.14
N GLY A 837 15.41 8.44 21.99
CA GLY A 837 14.49 9.26 21.21
C GLY A 837 13.10 9.45 21.82
N ARG A 838 12.91 9.07 23.09
CA ARG A 838 11.68 9.32 23.86
C ARG A 838 11.88 10.46 24.83
N THR A 839 10.78 11.09 25.24
CA THR A 839 10.80 12.14 26.25
C THR A 839 10.63 11.54 27.64
N ALA A 840 11.51 11.90 28.57
CA ALA A 840 11.42 11.51 29.97
C ALA A 840 10.18 12.15 30.61
N LEU A 841 9.39 11.36 31.34
CA LEU A 841 8.25 11.89 32.09
C LEU A 841 8.72 12.52 33.40
N ASP A 842 9.60 11.83 34.13
CA ASP A 842 10.19 12.31 35.38
C ASP A 842 11.69 12.53 35.24
N ASP A 843 12.23 13.14 36.28
CA ASP A 843 13.67 13.21 36.55
C ASP A 843 14.24 11.80 36.74
N ILE A 844 15.24 11.45 35.93
CA ILE A 844 15.98 10.19 36.03
C ILE A 844 17.23 10.46 36.86
N ASN A 845 17.28 9.89 38.07
CA ASN A 845 18.41 10.04 38.99
C ASN A 845 19.28 8.78 38.98
N HIS A 846 20.57 8.96 39.28
CA HIS A 846 21.49 7.86 39.50
C HIS A 846 21.05 7.04 40.73
N PRO A 847 20.90 5.70 40.63
CA PRO A 847 20.32 4.88 41.69
C PRO A 847 21.15 4.85 42.99
N VAL A 848 22.48 5.02 42.88
CA VAL A 848 23.40 5.04 44.03
C VAL A 848 23.70 6.46 44.53
N THR A 849 24.15 7.39 43.66
CA THR A 849 24.58 8.73 44.08
C THR A 849 23.44 9.73 44.24
N GLY A 850 22.29 9.48 43.62
CA GLY A 850 21.16 10.42 43.62
C GLY A 850 21.32 11.60 42.67
N ASP A 851 22.41 11.67 41.89
CA ASP A 851 22.64 12.75 40.94
C ASP A 851 21.63 12.70 39.78
N LEU A 852 21.14 13.87 39.37
CA LEU A 852 20.22 14.00 38.24
C LEU A 852 20.94 13.69 36.92
N LEU A 853 20.51 12.65 36.21
CA LEU A 853 21.03 12.27 34.89
C LEU A 853 20.26 13.00 33.79
N VAL A 854 18.93 12.88 33.80
CA VAL A 854 18.05 13.46 32.77
C VAL A 854 16.87 14.14 33.45
N LYS A 855 16.61 15.39 33.07
CA LYS A 855 15.46 16.16 33.57
C LYS A 855 14.15 15.72 32.92
N ALA A 856 13.05 15.76 33.67
CA ALA A 856 11.69 15.61 33.19
C ALA A 856 11.42 16.52 31.98
N GLY A 857 10.74 15.99 30.97
CA GLY A 857 10.41 16.70 29.72
C GLY A 857 11.57 16.82 28.72
N LYS A 858 12.78 16.33 29.04
CA LYS A 858 13.89 16.29 28.08
C LYS A 858 13.76 15.09 27.14
N LEU A 859 13.99 15.32 25.84
CA LEU A 859 14.17 14.27 24.84
C LEU A 859 15.51 13.56 25.09
N MET A 860 15.49 12.24 25.22
CA MET A 860 16.69 11.46 25.52
C MET A 860 17.47 11.14 24.26
N ASP A 861 18.69 11.69 24.20
CA ASP A 861 19.66 11.45 23.13
C ASP A 861 20.63 10.32 23.50
N GLU A 862 21.50 9.93 22.57
CA GLU A 862 22.46 8.85 22.74
C GLU A 862 23.40 9.05 23.94
N ARG A 863 23.79 10.31 24.22
CA ARG A 863 24.64 10.66 25.37
C ARG A 863 23.94 10.39 26.71
N ASP A 864 22.65 10.70 26.77
CA ASP A 864 21.83 10.47 27.96
C ASP A 864 21.65 8.96 28.17
N VAL A 865 21.42 8.21 27.08
CA VAL A 865 21.32 6.75 27.10
C VAL A 865 22.60 6.09 27.62
N GLU A 866 23.78 6.53 27.17
CA GLU A 866 25.06 5.99 27.66
C GLU A 866 25.23 6.21 29.17
N GLN A 867 24.79 7.35 29.70
CA GLN A 867 24.79 7.63 31.13
C GLN A 867 23.79 6.76 31.90
N ILE A 868 22.58 6.57 31.37
CA ILE A 868 21.54 5.70 31.95
C ILE A 868 22.02 4.24 32.02
N GLU A 869 22.66 3.74 30.96
CA GLU A 869 23.20 2.38 30.93
C GLU A 869 24.39 2.21 31.89
N LYS A 870 25.31 3.18 31.93
CA LYS A 870 26.44 3.19 32.89
C LYS A 870 25.98 3.23 34.34
N ALA A 871 24.91 3.99 34.63
CA ALA A 871 24.32 4.09 35.96
C ALA A 871 23.51 2.85 36.37
N GLY A 872 23.22 1.92 35.44
CA GLY A 872 22.47 0.70 35.73
C GLY A 872 21.00 0.92 36.08
N VAL A 873 20.36 1.94 35.50
CA VAL A 873 18.94 2.27 35.76
C VAL A 873 18.03 1.15 35.24
N GLN A 874 17.16 0.61 36.11
CA GLN A 874 16.31 -0.54 35.77
C GLN A 874 15.00 -0.16 35.07
N SER A 875 14.43 0.99 35.39
CA SER A 875 13.17 1.44 34.81
C SER A 875 13.14 2.95 34.61
N VAL A 876 12.47 3.38 33.54
CA VAL A 876 12.33 4.80 33.17
C VAL A 876 10.89 5.06 32.78
N ARG A 877 10.26 6.10 33.32
CA ARG A 877 8.94 6.55 32.86
C ARG A 877 9.10 7.51 31.69
N ILE A 878 8.42 7.22 30.58
CA ILE A 878 8.46 8.01 29.35
C ILE A 878 7.07 8.48 28.95
N ARG A 879 7.01 9.56 28.16
CA ARG A 879 5.78 9.96 27.47
C ARG A 879 5.53 9.06 26.25
N SER A 880 4.25 8.81 25.95
CA SER A 880 3.84 7.91 24.87
C SER A 880 2.65 8.48 24.10
N ALA A 881 2.56 8.16 22.80
CA ALA A 881 1.41 8.51 21.96
C ALA A 881 0.10 7.92 22.51
N LEU A 882 0.14 6.79 23.24
CA LEU A 882 -1.04 6.16 23.83
C LEU A 882 -1.60 6.91 25.05
N THR A 883 -0.75 7.64 25.78
CA THR A 883 -1.14 8.40 26.99
C THR A 883 -1.29 9.89 26.71
N CYS A 884 -1.25 10.28 25.43
CA CYS A 884 -1.40 11.66 24.98
C CYS A 884 -2.84 12.15 25.20
N GLU A 885 -3.01 13.34 25.76
CA GLU A 885 -4.33 13.91 26.07
C GLU A 885 -4.92 14.76 24.93
N VAL A 886 -4.22 14.86 23.80
CA VAL A 886 -4.73 15.49 22.58
C VAL A 886 -5.92 14.69 22.05
N ARG A 887 -7.06 15.37 21.85
CA ARG A 887 -8.30 14.71 21.39
C ARG A 887 -8.25 14.23 19.94
N THR A 888 -7.60 15.00 19.07
CA THR A 888 -7.50 14.72 17.64
C THR A 888 -6.03 14.74 17.24
N GLY A 889 -5.40 13.57 17.08
CA GLY A 889 -3.97 13.46 16.77
C GLY A 889 -3.09 13.26 18.00
N VAL A 890 -1.79 13.55 17.85
CA VAL A 890 -0.76 13.31 18.89
C VAL A 890 0.12 14.57 19.02
N CYS A 891 0.64 14.85 20.20
CA CYS A 891 1.63 15.93 20.36
C CYS A 891 3.05 15.45 20.06
N ALA A 892 3.92 16.35 19.59
CA ALA A 892 5.30 16.03 19.23
C ALA A 892 6.08 15.43 20.42
N VAL A 893 5.90 15.99 21.63
CA VAL A 893 6.63 15.53 22.83
C VAL A 893 6.25 14.10 23.26
N CYS A 894 4.96 13.72 23.15
CA CYS A 894 4.52 12.35 23.42
C CYS A 894 4.91 11.35 22.32
N TYR A 895 5.12 11.82 21.09
CA TYR A 895 5.61 11.00 20.00
C TYR A 895 7.09 10.67 20.16
N GLY A 896 7.92 11.69 20.40
CA GLY A 896 9.38 11.58 20.50
C GLY A 896 10.10 12.18 19.30
N ARG A 897 11.31 11.70 19.03
CA ARG A 897 12.21 12.13 17.94
C ARG A 897 11.66 11.84 16.54
#